data_AF-A0A1H9FGA1-F1
#
_entry.id   AF-A0A1H9FGA1-F1
#
_cell.length_a   1.000
_cell.length_b   1.000
_cell.length_c   1.000
_cell.angle_alpha   90.00
_cell.angle_beta   90.00
_cell.angle_gamma   90.00
#
_symmetry.space_group_name_H-M   'P 1'
#
loop_
_entity.id
_entity.type
_entity.pdbx_description
1 polymer ?
#
loop_
_entity_poly.entity_id
_entity_poly.type
_entity_poly.pdbx_seq_one_letter_code
_entity_poly.pdbx_strand_id
1 'polypeptide(L)'
;MAGFITKENVNAKEKKNIILRYIVSVMILMLLVLIWPLSVFQTVDTDINNRLLKEDDSYTYYYISSGEYITTVLHGDGSYIDKGSVRLRFQEQVSQEASMHFYMYDPVGNMVVDQHIDLFPRPDNDVYDIPFGITMNKGDGYQFIIAPDNEFTVGIYCLVGSTEPAVVMHSADQLVSKTPVTVAGILKLCIWICGLLSICVLVGSSFVAPLYKGDTLIGGKAFISAIISLVTMIVYGQYLFDHNIESDEGLIKGAFFIVILMILAFMGVFADRFKLFIYGFIILAVGSIYILTFPAGSIPDEVNHFYRAFSLSFGNLQSVKFSDTSVGAVLPVAIQNLSDAKAVFDFTDTAQIDFNNTSLYAPVCYIPQIIGIRIALLFTSSVHSVFMAARWSGFIGAFILYMIALFVMPTGREFLFTIMMLPMTIQEMTGVTSDGMTNALAFVFIALVLNRAVSINTFSKKDLAIITALGTLVGMCKIVYIVLLLLVLLIPVSDLLEATDKHHSKKIGNTGLIYSIMLGIPVIMCLMSNVFFGQNLVSNGENMEAGAQIGYVLTHIPATMMTVIRSSVEYGMQWIGEMTGDYLGQLNIRTLPVVTIVLVLLLIASSKNIRLPKRLGSVNAIWIYGLISVFGFLLILGSIYVTWNTVGDFLIRGIQGRYFLTILPVFGLLVAALGSKKDNSDVDGHLSAFYDYHVETYILLLINMIVIVDVYTYMIMNG
;
A
#
# COMPACT_ATOMS: atom_id res chain seq x y z
N MET A 1 17.87 63.12 -7.03
CA MET A 1 18.77 61.94 -6.95
C MET A 1 17.93 60.74 -6.52
N ALA A 2 18.22 59.54 -7.03
CA ALA A 2 17.34 58.37 -7.14
C ALA A 2 16.37 58.49 -8.34
N GLY A 3 16.73 58.13 -9.57
CA GLY A 3 17.68 57.10 -9.99
C GLY A 3 16.88 55.96 -10.61
N PHE A 4 16.69 56.06 -11.92
CA PHE A 4 16.11 55.06 -12.81
C PHE A 4 16.59 53.64 -12.45
N ILE A 5 15.73 52.81 -11.87
CA ILE A 5 15.87 51.36 -12.02
C ILE A 5 15.35 51.07 -13.42
N THR A 6 16.29 51.02 -14.35
CA THR A 6 16.05 50.81 -15.78
C THR A 6 15.28 49.50 -16.01
N LYS A 7 14.26 49.58 -16.88
CA LYS A 7 13.57 48.42 -17.49
C LYS A 7 14.55 47.38 -18.07
N GLU A 8 15.79 47.77 -18.36
CA GLU A 8 16.87 46.89 -18.79
C GLU A 8 17.30 45.86 -17.75
N ASN A 9 17.25 46.16 -16.44
CA ASN A 9 17.65 45.20 -15.39
C ASN A 9 16.63 44.08 -15.17
N VAL A 10 15.33 44.37 -15.39
CA VAL A 10 14.27 43.35 -15.40
C VAL A 10 14.45 42.45 -16.62
N ASN A 11 14.69 43.04 -17.80
CA ASN A 11 14.94 42.33 -19.06
C ASN A 11 16.22 41.47 -19.02
N ALA A 12 17.26 41.92 -18.32
CA ALA A 12 18.51 41.17 -18.13
C ALA A 12 18.33 39.98 -17.17
N LYS A 13 17.56 40.12 -16.09
CA LYS A 13 17.26 39.04 -15.13
C LYS A 13 16.36 37.99 -15.77
N GLU A 14 15.39 38.41 -16.58
CA GLU A 14 14.53 37.54 -17.39
C GLU A 14 15.32 36.82 -18.48
N LYS A 15 16.18 37.52 -19.24
CA LYS A 15 17.13 36.91 -20.19
C LYS A 15 18.06 35.91 -19.51
N LYS A 16 18.58 36.21 -18.32
CA LYS A 16 19.48 35.33 -17.57
C LYS A 16 18.75 34.08 -17.09
N ASN A 17 17.49 34.20 -16.66
CA ASN A 17 16.63 33.05 -16.35
C ASN A 17 16.30 32.22 -17.59
N ILE A 18 16.04 32.84 -18.74
CA ILE A 18 15.81 32.14 -20.01
C ILE A 18 17.08 31.39 -20.43
N ILE A 19 18.24 32.03 -20.42
CA ILE A 19 19.53 31.39 -20.75
C ILE A 19 19.83 30.24 -19.78
N LEU A 20 19.60 30.41 -18.48
CA LEU A 20 19.74 29.34 -17.49
C LEU A 20 18.79 28.17 -17.78
N ARG A 21 17.53 28.44 -18.14
CA ARG A 21 16.57 27.41 -18.56
C ARG A 21 17.04 26.68 -19.81
N TYR A 22 17.57 27.37 -20.82
CA TYR A 22 18.14 26.74 -22.02
C TYR A 22 19.37 25.88 -21.68
N ILE A 23 20.27 26.37 -20.83
CA ILE A 23 21.46 25.60 -20.40
C ILE A 23 21.03 24.35 -19.62
N VAL A 24 20.08 24.47 -18.69
CA VAL A 24 19.53 23.33 -17.93
C VAL A 24 18.81 22.35 -18.86
N SER A 25 18.02 22.82 -19.83
CA SER A 25 17.37 21.96 -20.83
C SER A 25 18.40 21.21 -21.70
N VAL A 26 19.49 21.87 -22.11
CA VAL A 26 20.59 21.25 -22.87
C VAL A 26 21.37 20.28 -21.99
N MET A 27 21.58 20.58 -20.71
CA MET A 27 22.22 19.66 -19.75
C MET A 27 21.34 18.45 -19.46
N ILE A 28 20.03 18.61 -19.33
CA ILE A 28 19.07 17.50 -19.18
C ILE A 28 19.05 16.65 -20.45
N LEU A 29 19.05 17.27 -21.64
CA LEU A 29 19.18 16.56 -22.91
C LEU A 29 20.51 15.79 -23.00
N MET A 30 21.62 16.38 -22.55
CA MET A 30 22.91 15.71 -22.49
C MET A 30 22.94 14.59 -21.43
N LEU A 31 22.31 14.77 -20.27
CA LEU A 31 22.15 13.72 -19.24
C LEU A 31 21.26 12.58 -19.75
N LEU A 32 20.18 12.87 -20.46
CA LEU A 32 19.35 11.88 -21.15
C LEU A 32 20.16 11.07 -22.18
N VAL A 33 21.07 11.73 -22.90
CA VAL A 33 21.96 11.10 -23.88
C VAL A 33 23.12 10.34 -23.21
N LEU A 34 23.57 10.76 -22.03
CA LEU A 34 24.73 10.18 -21.32
C LEU A 34 24.35 9.06 -20.34
N ILE A 35 23.24 9.16 -19.63
CA ILE A 35 22.84 8.17 -18.60
C ILE A 35 22.46 6.83 -19.23
N TRP A 36 21.92 6.83 -20.45
CA TRP A 36 21.32 5.65 -21.05
C TRP A 36 22.31 4.67 -21.73
N PRO A 37 23.42 5.11 -22.37
CA PRO A 37 24.42 4.17 -22.87
C PRO A 37 25.39 3.67 -21.79
N LEU A 38 25.45 4.33 -20.62
CA LEU A 38 26.50 4.13 -19.61
C LEU A 38 26.10 3.23 -18.43
N SER A 39 24.91 2.63 -18.45
CA SER A 39 24.51 1.62 -17.44
C SER A 39 24.61 2.09 -15.98
N VAL A 40 24.50 3.41 -15.72
CA VAL A 40 24.83 4.02 -14.41
C VAL A 40 23.86 3.62 -13.30
N PHE A 41 22.67 3.12 -13.65
CA PHE A 41 21.61 2.70 -12.72
C PHE A 41 21.19 1.23 -12.87
N GLN A 42 22.02 0.36 -13.46
CA GLN A 42 21.74 -1.08 -13.42
C GLN A 42 21.72 -1.54 -11.95
N THR A 43 20.53 -1.78 -11.40
CA THR A 43 20.40 -2.35 -10.04
C THR A 43 20.31 -3.87 -10.07
N VAL A 44 20.03 -4.45 -11.24
CA VAL A 44 19.93 -5.88 -11.46
C VAL A 44 20.76 -6.22 -12.69
N ASP A 45 21.79 -7.05 -12.47
CA ASP A 45 22.48 -7.75 -13.55
C ASP A 45 21.45 -8.64 -14.24
N THR A 46 21.24 -8.44 -15.54
CA THR A 46 20.20 -9.10 -16.34
C THR A 46 20.41 -10.60 -16.54
N ASP A 47 21.44 -11.17 -15.93
CA ASP A 47 21.73 -12.59 -16.00
C ASP A 47 20.94 -13.32 -14.91
N ILE A 48 19.92 -14.09 -15.32
CA ILE A 48 19.24 -15.12 -14.51
C ILE A 48 20.27 -16.04 -13.80
N ASN A 49 21.48 -16.13 -14.37
CA ASN A 49 22.66 -16.79 -13.81
C ASN A 49 23.11 -16.26 -12.43
N ASN A 50 22.66 -15.08 -11.97
CA ASN A 50 23.14 -14.49 -10.72
C ASN A 50 22.48 -14.99 -9.43
N ARG A 51 21.37 -15.75 -9.48
CA ARG A 51 20.75 -16.31 -8.25
C ARG A 51 21.65 -17.30 -7.53
N LEU A 52 22.37 -18.13 -8.29
CA LEU A 52 23.38 -19.03 -7.75
C LEU A 52 24.65 -18.25 -7.34
N LEU A 53 24.92 -17.08 -7.93
CA LEU A 53 26.14 -16.29 -7.67
C LEU A 53 26.06 -15.40 -6.42
N LYS A 54 24.86 -14.97 -6.01
CA LYS A 54 24.67 -14.15 -4.80
C LYS A 54 24.58 -15.05 -3.55
N GLU A 55 25.54 -14.93 -2.64
CA GLU A 55 25.35 -15.35 -1.24
C GLU A 55 24.38 -14.35 -0.59
N ASP A 56 23.11 -14.70 -0.49
CA ASP A 56 22.04 -13.88 0.14
C ASP A 56 21.58 -14.58 1.43
N ASP A 57 21.09 -13.81 2.41
CA ASP A 57 20.62 -14.30 3.72
C ASP A 57 19.41 -15.25 3.61
N SER A 58 18.88 -15.45 2.40
CA SER A 58 17.74 -16.32 2.06
C SER A 58 18.15 -17.75 1.69
N TYR A 59 19.45 -18.05 1.55
CA TYR A 59 19.95 -19.37 1.17
C TYR A 59 21.08 -19.86 2.10
N THR A 60 21.15 -21.17 2.30
CA THR A 60 22.17 -21.82 3.14
C THR A 60 22.72 -23.06 2.44
N TYR A 61 23.93 -23.46 2.81
CA TYR A 61 24.49 -24.73 2.34
C TYR A 61 24.05 -25.87 3.24
N TYR A 62 23.35 -26.86 2.66
CA TYR A 62 23.04 -28.11 3.33
C TYR A 62 24.06 -29.16 2.93
N TYR A 63 24.76 -29.73 3.91
CA TYR A 63 25.87 -30.66 3.68
C TYR A 63 25.37 -32.10 3.70
N ILE A 64 25.71 -32.84 2.65
CA ILE A 64 25.40 -34.27 2.52
C ILE A 64 26.64 -35.09 2.23
N SER A 65 26.62 -36.36 2.63
CA SER A 65 27.71 -37.32 2.42
C SER A 65 27.29 -38.51 1.56
N SER A 66 28.24 -39.35 1.16
CA SER A 66 27.99 -40.58 0.40
C SER A 66 26.85 -41.43 1.00
N GLY A 67 25.84 -41.75 0.19
CA GLY A 67 24.65 -42.50 0.59
C GLY A 67 23.46 -41.64 1.04
N GLU A 68 23.64 -40.33 1.17
CA GLU A 68 22.55 -39.37 1.37
C GLU A 68 22.15 -38.72 0.04
N TYR A 69 20.92 -38.19 -0.04
CA TYR A 69 20.45 -37.46 -1.21
C TYR A 69 19.55 -36.32 -0.76
N ILE A 70 19.44 -35.29 -1.61
CA ILE A 70 18.41 -34.26 -1.48
C ILE A 70 17.58 -34.18 -2.74
N THR A 71 16.35 -33.68 -2.59
CA THR A 71 15.39 -33.65 -3.69
C THR A 71 14.57 -32.37 -3.66
N THR A 72 14.12 -31.94 -4.83
CA THR A 72 13.15 -30.87 -5.03
C THR A 72 12.17 -31.25 -6.14
N VAL A 73 11.00 -30.64 -6.14
CA VAL A 73 10.02 -30.81 -7.24
C VAL A 73 10.10 -29.58 -8.13
N LEU A 74 10.45 -29.79 -9.40
CA LEU A 74 10.52 -28.77 -10.43
C LEU A 74 9.23 -28.80 -11.26
N HIS A 75 8.56 -27.66 -11.41
CA HIS A 75 7.35 -27.57 -12.22
C HIS A 75 7.67 -27.13 -13.64
N GLY A 76 7.14 -27.86 -14.62
CA GLY A 76 7.28 -27.50 -16.03
C GLY A 76 6.41 -26.31 -16.43
N ASP A 77 6.89 -25.51 -17.37
CA ASP A 77 6.18 -24.38 -17.97
C ASP A 77 5.70 -24.66 -19.41
N GLY A 78 6.01 -25.85 -19.95
CA GLY A 78 5.75 -26.26 -21.32
C GLY A 78 6.94 -26.10 -22.27
N SER A 79 8.09 -25.63 -21.79
CA SER A 79 9.29 -25.41 -22.61
C SER A 79 10.23 -26.63 -22.66
N TYR A 80 11.10 -26.65 -23.67
CA TYR A 80 12.23 -27.57 -23.73
C TYR A 80 13.38 -27.03 -22.89
N ILE A 81 13.82 -27.79 -21.88
CA ILE A 81 14.92 -27.47 -20.99
C ILE A 81 16.17 -28.21 -21.46
N ASP A 82 17.18 -27.45 -21.86
CA ASP A 82 18.47 -27.97 -22.33
C ASP A 82 19.35 -28.41 -21.16
N LYS A 83 19.45 -27.58 -20.12
CA LYS A 83 20.29 -27.83 -18.95
C LYS A 83 19.69 -27.21 -17.67
N GLY A 84 20.07 -27.75 -16.51
CA GLY A 84 19.82 -27.15 -15.19
C GLY A 84 21.13 -26.84 -14.47
N SER A 85 21.24 -25.74 -13.75
CA SER A 85 22.45 -25.37 -12.98
C SER A 85 22.22 -25.50 -11.47
N VAL A 86 23.25 -25.95 -10.76
CA VAL A 86 23.29 -26.03 -9.29
C VAL A 86 24.61 -25.47 -8.75
N ARG A 87 24.62 -24.98 -7.51
CA ARG A 87 25.85 -24.51 -6.84
C ARG A 87 26.25 -25.43 -5.69
N LEU A 88 27.52 -25.78 -5.67
CA LEU A 88 28.12 -26.68 -4.68
C LEU A 88 29.19 -25.95 -3.86
N ARG A 89 29.49 -26.46 -2.66
CA ARG A 89 30.58 -25.98 -1.81
C ARG A 89 31.23 -27.16 -1.11
N PHE A 90 32.56 -27.18 -1.10
CA PHE A 90 33.33 -28.28 -0.53
C PHE A 90 34.06 -27.81 0.73
N GLN A 91 33.91 -28.53 1.86
CA GLN A 91 34.58 -28.22 3.14
C GLN A 91 35.98 -28.84 3.25
N GLU A 92 36.24 -29.92 2.52
CA GLU A 92 37.47 -30.70 2.60
C GLU A 92 38.14 -30.87 1.23
N GLN A 93 39.36 -31.43 1.19
CA GLN A 93 40.01 -31.77 -0.07
C GLN A 93 39.30 -32.96 -0.71
N VAL A 94 38.59 -32.69 -1.81
CA VAL A 94 37.87 -33.69 -2.59
C VAL A 94 38.80 -34.32 -3.63
N SER A 95 38.72 -35.64 -3.82
CA SER A 95 39.47 -36.38 -4.84
C SER A 95 39.20 -35.84 -6.25
N GLN A 96 40.20 -35.88 -7.14
CA GLN A 96 40.02 -35.49 -8.55
C GLN A 96 39.06 -36.42 -9.31
N GLU A 97 38.80 -37.61 -8.78
CA GLU A 97 37.86 -38.61 -9.33
C GLU A 97 36.45 -38.49 -8.72
N ALA A 98 36.17 -37.45 -7.94
CA ALA A 98 34.87 -37.30 -7.31
C ALA A 98 33.80 -36.87 -8.31
N SER A 99 32.64 -37.50 -8.21
CA SER A 99 31.49 -37.29 -9.08
C SER A 99 30.20 -37.18 -8.29
N MET A 100 29.17 -36.65 -8.93
CA MET A 100 27.80 -36.71 -8.42
C MET A 100 26.82 -37.21 -9.48
N HIS A 101 25.80 -37.89 -8.99
CA HIS A 101 24.65 -38.31 -9.77
C HIS A 101 23.48 -37.35 -9.60
N PHE A 102 22.85 -37.04 -10.73
CA PHE A 102 21.68 -36.20 -10.84
C PHE A 102 20.57 -36.98 -11.53
N TYR A 103 19.46 -37.18 -10.82
CA TYR A 103 18.29 -37.89 -11.34
C TYR A 103 17.12 -36.92 -11.50
N MET A 104 16.28 -37.17 -12.50
CA MET A 104 14.96 -36.56 -12.57
C MET A 104 13.91 -37.60 -12.96
N TYR A 105 12.79 -37.59 -12.25
CA TYR A 105 11.62 -38.42 -12.54
C TYR A 105 10.45 -37.56 -13.02
N ASP A 106 9.72 -38.04 -14.02
CA ASP A 106 8.47 -37.43 -14.48
C ASP A 106 7.30 -37.68 -13.49
N PRO A 107 6.13 -37.03 -13.67
CA PRO A 107 4.97 -37.23 -12.78
C PRO A 107 4.43 -38.66 -12.73
N VAL A 108 4.80 -39.50 -13.70
CA VAL A 108 4.37 -40.90 -13.81
C VAL A 108 5.41 -41.85 -13.20
N GLY A 109 6.56 -41.31 -12.74
CA GLY A 109 7.64 -42.04 -12.10
C GLY A 109 8.68 -42.62 -13.06
N ASN A 110 8.70 -42.22 -14.34
CA ASN A 110 9.77 -42.61 -15.26
C ASN A 110 10.98 -41.71 -15.06
N MET A 111 12.17 -42.28 -15.04
CA MET A 111 13.41 -41.53 -15.03
C MET A 111 13.62 -40.85 -16.40
N VAL A 112 13.68 -39.53 -16.40
CA VAL A 112 13.83 -38.69 -17.60
C VAL A 112 15.19 -38.01 -17.69
N VAL A 113 15.91 -37.90 -16.56
CA VAL A 113 17.31 -37.46 -16.52
C VAL A 113 18.10 -38.40 -15.62
N ASP A 114 19.25 -38.84 -16.12
CA ASP A 114 20.25 -39.66 -15.42
C ASP A 114 21.62 -39.16 -15.85
N GLN A 115 22.23 -38.30 -15.03
CA GLN A 115 23.49 -37.65 -15.36
C GLN A 115 24.53 -37.88 -14.29
N HIS A 116 25.72 -38.25 -14.74
CA HIS A 116 26.90 -38.45 -13.93
C HIS A 116 27.89 -37.34 -14.25
N ILE A 117 28.14 -36.44 -13.30
CA ILE A 117 28.98 -35.26 -13.51
C ILE A 117 30.23 -35.32 -12.62
N ASP A 118 31.38 -35.28 -13.28
CA ASP A 118 32.69 -35.14 -12.62
C ASP A 118 32.81 -33.74 -12.00
N LEU A 119 33.29 -33.68 -10.76
CA LEU A 119 33.43 -32.41 -10.04
C LEU A 119 34.65 -31.59 -10.45
N PHE A 120 35.55 -32.16 -11.26
CA PHE A 120 36.80 -31.53 -11.70
C PHE A 120 36.97 -31.57 -13.23
N PRO A 121 37.55 -30.51 -13.85
CA PRO A 121 37.99 -29.26 -13.25
C PRO A 121 36.81 -28.44 -12.70
N ARG A 122 37.01 -27.73 -11.59
CA ARG A 122 35.93 -26.95 -10.96
C ARG A 122 35.50 -25.80 -11.88
N PRO A 123 34.20 -25.63 -12.14
CA PRO A 123 33.68 -24.50 -12.89
C PRO A 123 33.78 -23.20 -12.07
N ASP A 124 33.73 -22.06 -12.75
CA ASP A 124 33.75 -20.75 -12.09
C ASP A 124 32.59 -20.63 -11.09
N ASN A 125 32.89 -20.15 -9.88
CA ASN A 125 31.96 -19.99 -8.75
C ASN A 125 31.31 -21.29 -8.21
N ASP A 126 31.86 -22.46 -8.56
CA ASP A 126 31.36 -23.78 -8.18
C ASP A 126 29.90 -24.03 -8.64
N VAL A 127 29.54 -23.46 -9.80
CA VAL A 127 28.23 -23.66 -10.46
C VAL A 127 28.35 -24.74 -11.55
N TYR A 128 27.62 -25.84 -11.38
CA TYR A 128 27.65 -27.01 -12.26
C TYR A 128 26.41 -27.05 -13.14
N ASP A 129 26.63 -27.20 -14.45
CA ASP A 129 25.58 -27.33 -15.46
C ASP A 129 25.29 -28.81 -15.73
N ILE A 130 24.06 -29.22 -15.49
CA ILE A 130 23.53 -30.57 -15.69
C ILE A 130 22.70 -30.61 -16.96
N PRO A 131 23.08 -31.40 -17.98
CA PRO A 131 22.28 -31.53 -19.19
C PRO A 131 20.96 -32.26 -18.88
N PHE A 132 19.83 -31.59 -19.14
CA PHE A 132 18.50 -32.17 -18.95
C PHE A 132 18.00 -32.73 -20.28
N GLY A 133 17.93 -31.90 -21.32
CA GLY A 133 17.46 -32.29 -22.65
C GLY A 133 16.02 -32.81 -22.68
N ILE A 134 15.12 -32.26 -21.86
CA ILE A 134 13.72 -32.73 -21.74
C ILE A 134 12.71 -31.61 -21.98
N THR A 135 11.53 -31.95 -22.50
CA THR A 135 10.37 -31.06 -22.51
C THR A 135 9.58 -31.27 -21.23
N MET A 136 9.45 -30.23 -20.42
CA MET A 136 8.67 -30.28 -19.18
C MET A 136 7.27 -29.74 -19.42
N ASN A 137 6.25 -30.59 -19.28
CA ASN A 137 4.86 -30.20 -19.53
C ASN A 137 4.39 -29.14 -18.52
N LYS A 138 3.55 -28.21 -18.99
CA LYS A 138 3.06 -27.11 -18.16
C LYS A 138 2.22 -27.63 -16.99
N GLY A 139 2.64 -27.30 -15.77
CA GLY A 139 1.95 -27.65 -14.52
C GLY A 139 2.29 -29.04 -13.95
N ASP A 140 3.06 -29.85 -14.68
CA ASP A 140 3.52 -31.15 -14.24
C ASP A 140 4.72 -31.00 -13.28
N GLY A 141 4.75 -31.80 -12.21
CA GLY A 141 5.84 -31.81 -11.23
C GLY A 141 6.86 -32.92 -11.52
N TYR A 142 8.13 -32.55 -11.65
CA TYR A 142 9.25 -33.44 -11.91
C TYR A 142 10.13 -33.52 -10.66
N GLN A 143 10.40 -34.73 -10.18
CA GLN A 143 11.21 -34.91 -8.99
C GLN A 143 12.69 -34.93 -9.36
N PHE A 144 13.44 -33.89 -8.97
CA PHE A 144 14.88 -33.79 -9.17
C PHE A 144 15.63 -34.23 -7.91
N ILE A 145 16.69 -35.03 -8.07
CA ILE A 145 17.46 -35.64 -6.99
C ILE A 145 18.96 -35.42 -7.23
N ILE A 146 19.68 -35.04 -6.18
CA ILE A 146 21.13 -34.87 -6.18
C ILE A 146 21.74 -35.83 -5.15
N ALA A 147 22.68 -36.67 -5.59
CA ALA A 147 23.35 -37.65 -4.75
C ALA A 147 24.88 -37.72 -5.04
N PRO A 148 25.75 -37.68 -4.02
CA PRO A 148 27.18 -37.89 -4.19
C PRO A 148 27.53 -39.38 -4.28
N ASP A 149 28.43 -39.76 -5.21
CA ASP A 149 28.78 -41.16 -5.46
C ASP A 149 30.00 -41.66 -4.67
N ASN A 150 30.89 -40.75 -4.28
CA ASN A 150 32.13 -41.07 -3.58
C ASN A 150 32.07 -40.59 -2.12
N GLU A 151 32.96 -41.14 -1.27
CA GLU A 151 33.09 -40.75 0.15
C GLU A 151 33.66 -39.33 0.31
N PHE A 152 32.81 -38.32 0.15
CA PHE A 152 33.09 -36.92 0.49
C PHE A 152 31.82 -36.22 0.96
N THR A 153 32.00 -35.09 1.66
CA THR A 153 30.90 -34.21 2.06
C THR A 153 30.83 -33.00 1.14
N VAL A 154 29.64 -32.74 0.59
CA VAL A 154 29.37 -31.61 -0.30
C VAL A 154 28.20 -30.79 0.24
N GLY A 155 28.39 -29.48 0.27
CA GLY A 155 27.34 -28.51 0.56
C GLY A 155 26.59 -28.18 -0.70
N ILE A 156 25.28 -28.36 -0.70
CA ILE A 156 24.40 -27.95 -1.80
C ILE A 156 23.67 -26.68 -1.39
N TYR A 157 23.57 -25.73 -2.31
CA TYR A 157 22.90 -24.45 -2.07
C TYR A 157 21.38 -24.64 -2.02
N CYS A 158 20.78 -24.41 -0.85
CA CYS A 158 19.36 -24.65 -0.55
C CYS A 158 18.69 -23.41 0.03
N LEU A 159 17.36 -23.33 -0.02
CA LEU A 159 16.60 -22.27 0.66
C LEU A 159 16.81 -22.32 2.18
N VAL A 160 16.88 -21.16 2.86
CA VAL A 160 17.02 -21.11 4.33
C VAL A 160 15.88 -21.85 5.01
N GLY A 161 16.24 -22.77 5.92
CA GLY A 161 15.28 -23.58 6.67
C GLY A 161 14.68 -24.75 5.89
N SER A 162 15.18 -25.04 4.68
CA SER A 162 14.75 -26.15 3.82
C SER A 162 15.94 -27.02 3.36
N THR A 163 15.67 -28.27 2.99
CA THR A 163 16.62 -29.18 2.31
C THR A 163 16.43 -29.20 0.80
N GLU A 164 15.56 -28.34 0.26
CA GLU A 164 15.29 -28.25 -1.18
C GLU A 164 16.43 -27.52 -1.91
N PRO A 165 17.12 -28.18 -2.87
CA PRO A 165 18.17 -27.54 -3.64
C PRO A 165 17.64 -26.43 -4.55
N ALA A 166 18.38 -25.34 -4.65
CA ALA A 166 18.13 -24.29 -5.62
C ALA A 166 18.65 -24.72 -7.00
N VAL A 167 17.76 -24.85 -7.98
CA VAL A 167 18.06 -25.26 -9.35
C VAL A 167 17.59 -24.19 -10.34
N VAL A 168 18.45 -23.83 -11.30
CA VAL A 168 18.11 -22.89 -12.39
C VAL A 168 17.95 -23.66 -13.69
N MET A 169 16.79 -23.61 -14.33
CA MET A 169 16.52 -24.31 -15.60
C MET A 169 16.78 -23.39 -16.80
N HIS A 170 17.44 -23.91 -17.84
CA HIS A 170 17.79 -23.19 -19.06
C HIS A 170 17.08 -23.80 -20.27
N SER A 171 16.31 -22.99 -21.01
CA SER A 171 15.61 -23.44 -22.22
C SER A 171 16.37 -23.09 -23.50
N ALA A 172 16.46 -24.03 -24.46
CA ALA A 172 17.05 -23.77 -25.78
C ALA A 172 16.22 -22.79 -26.63
N ASP A 173 14.92 -22.62 -26.31
CA ASP A 173 14.00 -21.71 -27.00
C ASP A 173 14.06 -20.26 -26.48
N GLN A 174 15.04 -19.92 -25.63
CA GLN A 174 15.48 -18.53 -25.46
C GLN A 174 16.22 -18.04 -26.73
N LEU A 175 15.58 -18.19 -27.89
CA LEU A 175 15.68 -17.20 -28.96
C LEU A 175 15.29 -15.88 -28.32
N VAL A 176 16.31 -15.05 -28.03
CA VAL A 176 16.21 -13.62 -27.71
C VAL A 176 14.94 -13.07 -28.36
N SER A 177 13.88 -12.94 -27.58
CA SER A 177 12.58 -12.63 -28.14
C SER A 177 12.73 -11.27 -28.84
N LYS A 178 12.40 -11.19 -30.12
CA LYS A 178 12.50 -9.92 -30.88
C LYS A 178 11.43 -8.90 -30.45
N THR A 179 10.45 -9.34 -29.66
CA THR A 179 9.36 -8.55 -29.08
C THR A 179 9.83 -7.52 -28.04
N PRO A 180 10.65 -7.85 -27.01
CA PRO A 180 11.20 -6.86 -26.09
C PRO A 180 12.04 -5.80 -26.79
N VAL A 181 12.71 -6.11 -27.91
CA VAL A 181 13.48 -5.10 -28.68
C VAL A 181 12.57 -4.07 -29.35
N THR A 182 11.41 -4.50 -29.87
CA THR A 182 10.48 -3.63 -30.59
C THR A 182 9.68 -2.76 -29.62
N VAL A 183 9.26 -3.33 -28.49
CA VAL A 183 8.55 -2.61 -27.42
C VAL A 183 9.51 -1.69 -26.64
N ALA A 184 10.75 -2.11 -26.38
CA ALA A 184 11.79 -1.21 -25.89
C ALA A 184 12.06 -0.07 -26.88
N GLY A 185 11.94 -0.31 -28.20
CA GLY A 185 12.01 0.71 -29.24
C GLY A 185 10.88 1.75 -29.15
N ILE A 186 9.64 1.29 -28.93
CA ILE A 186 8.47 2.17 -28.72
C ILE A 186 8.61 2.95 -27.41
N LEU A 187 9.05 2.29 -26.33
CA LEU A 187 9.29 2.92 -25.03
C LEU A 187 10.38 4.01 -25.13
N LYS A 188 11.48 3.71 -25.83
CA LYS A 188 12.53 4.68 -26.17
C LYS A 188 11.97 5.85 -26.98
N LEU A 189 11.11 5.59 -27.96
CA LEU A 189 10.46 6.62 -28.76
C LEU A 189 9.53 7.50 -27.91
N CYS A 190 8.74 6.91 -27.01
CA CYS A 190 7.87 7.64 -26.09
C CYS A 190 8.68 8.52 -25.12
N ILE A 191 9.78 8.02 -24.56
CA ILE A 191 10.68 8.82 -23.71
C ILE A 191 11.30 9.98 -24.50
N TRP A 192 11.73 9.75 -25.74
CA TRP A 192 12.24 10.81 -26.62
C TRP A 192 11.17 11.85 -26.97
N ILE A 193 9.96 11.42 -27.34
CA ILE A 193 8.83 12.31 -27.60
C ILE A 193 8.48 13.11 -26.34
N CYS A 194 8.54 12.50 -25.15
CA CYS A 194 8.29 13.17 -23.88
C CYS A 194 9.38 14.18 -23.56
N GLY A 195 10.66 13.83 -23.69
CA GLY A 195 11.77 14.76 -23.53
C GLY A 195 11.66 15.95 -24.48
N LEU A 196 11.31 15.70 -25.75
CA LEU A 196 11.05 16.75 -26.75
C LEU A 196 9.83 17.60 -26.41
N LEU A 197 8.71 17.02 -25.96
CA LEU A 197 7.51 17.76 -25.54
C LEU A 197 7.77 18.60 -24.29
N SER A 198 8.48 18.05 -23.30
CA SER A 198 8.95 18.79 -22.14
C SER A 198 9.84 19.95 -22.59
N ILE A 199 10.81 19.74 -23.48
CA ILE A 199 11.65 20.80 -24.06
C ILE A 199 10.80 21.84 -24.81
N CYS A 200 9.79 21.42 -25.58
CA CYS A 200 8.86 22.32 -26.27
C CYS A 200 8.02 23.15 -25.28
N VAL A 201 7.62 22.60 -24.14
CA VAL A 201 6.93 23.33 -23.06
C VAL A 201 7.91 24.28 -22.33
N LEU A 202 9.14 23.84 -22.10
CA LEU A 202 10.23 24.62 -21.51
C LEU A 202 10.61 25.83 -22.38
N VAL A 203 10.61 25.66 -23.70
CA VAL A 203 10.91 26.71 -24.70
C VAL A 203 9.67 27.57 -24.98
N GLY A 204 8.50 26.95 -25.17
CA GLY A 204 7.24 27.59 -25.54
C GLY A 204 6.60 28.43 -24.45
N SER A 205 6.78 28.08 -23.16
CA SER A 205 6.35 28.93 -22.03
C SER A 205 6.99 30.33 -22.06
N SER A 206 8.18 30.45 -22.66
CA SER A 206 8.87 31.73 -22.89
C SER A 206 8.26 32.56 -24.04
N PHE A 207 7.66 31.90 -25.03
CA PHE A 207 7.06 32.51 -26.22
C PHE A 207 5.59 32.92 -26.03
N VAL A 208 4.86 32.24 -25.14
CA VAL A 208 3.44 32.52 -24.84
C VAL A 208 3.28 33.61 -23.76
N ALA A 209 4.29 33.80 -22.91
CA ALA A 209 4.31 34.82 -21.85
C ALA A 209 3.95 36.26 -22.30
N PRO A 210 4.33 36.75 -23.50
CA PRO A 210 3.98 38.10 -23.95
C PRO A 210 2.54 38.28 -24.45
N LEU A 211 1.82 37.19 -24.77
CA LEU A 211 0.49 37.23 -25.40
C LEU A 211 -0.66 37.41 -24.40
N TYR A 212 -0.43 37.20 -23.10
CA TYR A 212 -1.42 37.40 -22.04
C TYR A 212 -0.95 38.50 -21.07
N LYS A 213 -1.61 39.66 -21.11
CA LYS A 213 -1.43 40.74 -20.12
C LYS A 213 -2.03 40.32 -18.78
N GLY A 214 -1.24 39.68 -17.95
CA GLY A 214 -1.51 39.36 -16.55
C GLY A 214 -0.37 38.49 -16.05
N ASP A 215 0.14 38.75 -14.84
CA ASP A 215 1.25 38.01 -14.23
C ASP A 215 1.10 36.52 -14.51
N THR A 216 1.93 36.01 -15.41
CA THR A 216 1.64 34.72 -16.04
C THR A 216 1.83 33.61 -15.03
N LEU A 217 0.72 32.91 -14.76
CA LEU A 217 0.59 31.61 -14.10
C LEU A 217 1.59 30.54 -14.59
N ILE A 218 2.27 30.78 -15.71
CA ILE A 218 3.24 29.91 -16.39
C ILE A 218 4.67 30.17 -15.85
N GLY A 219 4.77 30.47 -14.56
CA GLY A 219 6.03 30.75 -13.85
C GLY A 219 6.91 29.50 -13.65
N GLY A 220 8.07 29.68 -13.03
CA GLY A 220 9.07 28.61 -12.78
C GLY A 220 8.58 27.35 -12.04
N LYS A 221 7.34 27.34 -11.54
CA LYS A 221 6.68 26.18 -10.93
C LYS A 221 6.31 25.09 -11.94
N ALA A 222 5.73 25.46 -13.08
CA ALA A 222 5.44 24.51 -14.16
C ALA A 222 6.72 23.90 -14.75
N PHE A 223 7.83 24.66 -14.73
CA PHE A 223 9.17 24.21 -15.13
C PHE A 223 9.70 23.11 -14.18
N ILE A 224 9.63 23.32 -12.87
CA ILE A 224 10.08 22.34 -11.87
C ILE A 224 9.23 21.07 -11.94
N SER A 225 7.90 21.23 -12.03
CA SER A 225 6.97 20.11 -12.21
C SER A 225 7.31 19.27 -13.44
N ALA A 226 7.53 19.89 -14.60
CA ALA A 226 7.83 19.17 -15.84
C ALA A 226 9.17 18.41 -15.77
N ILE A 227 10.19 18.98 -15.13
CA ILE A 227 11.48 18.30 -14.91
C ILE A 227 11.30 17.09 -14.00
N ILE A 228 10.54 17.24 -12.92
CA ILE A 228 10.28 16.13 -11.99
C ILE A 228 9.50 15.03 -12.68
N SER A 229 8.48 15.33 -13.48
CA SER A 229 7.76 14.32 -14.28
C SER A 229 8.69 13.59 -15.24
N LEU A 230 9.60 14.30 -15.90
CA LEU A 230 10.57 13.70 -16.81
C LEU A 230 11.57 12.78 -16.08
N VAL A 231 12.12 13.22 -14.96
CA VAL A 231 13.02 12.40 -14.12
C VAL A 231 12.29 11.17 -13.59
N THR A 232 11.06 11.35 -13.08
CA THR A 232 10.16 10.27 -12.66
C THR A 232 9.95 9.25 -13.79
N MET A 233 9.72 9.69 -15.03
CA MET A 233 9.57 8.79 -16.18
C MET A 233 10.85 8.03 -16.51
N ILE A 234 12.02 8.67 -16.43
CA ILE A 234 13.31 8.01 -16.67
C ILE A 234 13.56 6.94 -15.61
N VAL A 235 13.36 7.28 -14.32
CA VAL A 235 13.52 6.36 -13.19
C VAL A 235 12.56 5.19 -13.31
N TYR A 236 11.28 5.45 -13.59
CA TYR A 236 10.27 4.41 -13.77
C TYR A 236 10.56 3.53 -15.00
N GLY A 237 10.97 4.13 -16.11
CA GLY A 237 11.38 3.40 -17.31
C GLY A 237 12.55 2.46 -17.03
N GLN A 238 13.60 2.95 -16.35
CA GLN A 238 14.73 2.13 -15.93
C GLN A 238 14.29 1.01 -14.97
N TYR A 239 13.42 1.31 -14.00
CA TYR A 239 12.92 0.32 -13.05
C TYR A 239 12.17 -0.84 -13.72
N LEU A 240 11.35 -0.52 -14.74
CA LEU A 240 10.68 -1.50 -15.58
C LEU A 240 11.66 -2.38 -16.38
N PHE A 241 12.75 -1.78 -16.90
CA PHE A 241 13.79 -2.52 -17.61
C PHE A 241 14.58 -3.45 -16.67
N ASP A 242 14.95 -2.97 -15.48
CA ASP A 242 15.71 -3.75 -14.49
C ASP A 242 14.92 -4.96 -13.97
N HIS A 243 13.59 -4.87 -13.90
CA HIS A 243 12.71 -5.99 -13.51
C HIS A 243 12.45 -7.02 -14.63
N ASN A 244 13.06 -6.84 -15.80
CA ASN A 244 13.05 -7.75 -16.95
C ASN A 244 11.67 -8.41 -17.16
N ILE A 245 10.61 -7.59 -17.24
CA ILE A 245 9.24 -8.05 -17.45
C ILE A 245 9.13 -8.59 -18.88
N GLU A 246 9.47 -9.87 -19.06
CA GLU A 246 9.43 -10.57 -20.35
C GLU A 246 8.00 -10.86 -20.82
N SER A 247 6.98 -10.66 -19.98
CA SER A 247 5.59 -10.81 -20.39
C SER A 247 5.14 -9.61 -21.26
N ASP A 248 4.64 -9.91 -22.46
CA ASP A 248 4.01 -8.92 -23.35
C ASP A 248 2.93 -8.09 -22.61
N GLU A 249 2.29 -8.70 -21.61
CA GLU A 249 1.23 -8.10 -20.81
C GLU A 249 1.74 -7.02 -19.83
N GLY A 250 2.89 -7.23 -19.20
CA GLY A 250 3.47 -6.27 -18.26
C GLY A 250 4.06 -5.05 -18.94
N LEU A 251 4.60 -5.23 -20.16
CA LEU A 251 5.05 -4.14 -21.02
C LEU A 251 3.88 -3.26 -21.52
N ILE A 252 2.75 -3.86 -21.91
CA ILE A 252 1.53 -3.12 -22.29
C ILE A 252 0.99 -2.31 -21.11
N LYS A 253 0.96 -2.91 -19.92
CA LYS A 253 0.56 -2.22 -18.69
C LYS A 253 1.55 -1.08 -18.36
N GLY A 254 2.86 -1.31 -18.46
CA GLY A 254 3.92 -0.30 -18.31
C GLY A 254 3.82 0.90 -19.26
N ALA A 255 3.43 0.67 -20.52
CA ALA A 255 3.18 1.73 -21.48
C ALA A 255 1.89 2.53 -21.16
N PHE A 256 0.81 1.84 -20.76
CA PHE A 256 -0.42 2.49 -20.30
C PHE A 256 -0.17 3.40 -19.08
N PHE A 257 0.69 2.94 -18.18
CA PHE A 257 1.16 3.66 -17.02
C PHE A 257 1.89 4.97 -17.34
N ILE A 258 2.77 4.94 -18.33
CA ILE A 258 3.46 6.13 -18.82
C ILE A 258 2.47 7.12 -19.47
N VAL A 259 1.44 6.62 -20.15
CA VAL A 259 0.37 7.47 -20.72
C VAL A 259 -0.43 8.15 -19.61
N ILE A 260 -0.75 7.46 -18.52
CA ILE A 260 -1.40 8.07 -17.34
C ILE A 260 -0.49 9.13 -16.71
N LEU A 261 0.79 8.84 -16.52
CA LEU A 261 1.78 9.81 -16.04
C LEU A 261 1.85 11.05 -16.94
N MET A 262 1.77 10.90 -18.27
CA MET A 262 1.72 12.03 -19.21
C MET A 262 0.45 12.87 -19.03
N ILE A 263 -0.72 12.23 -18.94
CA ILE A 263 -1.99 12.94 -18.75
C ILE A 263 -1.96 13.72 -17.43
N LEU A 264 -1.46 13.11 -16.36
CA LEU A 264 -1.36 13.73 -15.05
C LEU A 264 -0.32 14.87 -15.01
N ALA A 265 0.83 14.68 -15.66
CA ALA A 265 1.84 15.73 -15.84
C ALA A 265 1.30 16.93 -16.62
N PHE A 266 0.49 16.66 -17.65
CA PHE A 266 -0.17 17.67 -18.45
C PHE A 266 -1.28 18.39 -17.65
N MET A 267 -2.05 17.66 -16.83
CA MET A 267 -3.07 18.24 -15.94
C MET A 267 -2.47 19.10 -14.82
N GLY A 268 -1.28 18.75 -14.33
CA GLY A 268 -0.49 19.55 -13.38
C GLY A 268 -0.17 20.97 -13.86
N VAL A 269 -0.07 21.16 -15.18
CA VAL A 269 0.13 22.49 -15.80
C VAL A 269 -1.11 23.40 -15.66
N PHE A 270 -2.30 22.81 -15.50
CA PHE A 270 -3.58 23.52 -15.36
C PHE A 270 -4.14 23.50 -13.92
N ALA A 271 -3.35 23.00 -12.95
CA ALA A 271 -3.84 22.41 -11.71
C ALA A 271 -4.26 23.38 -10.58
N ASP A 272 -3.85 24.64 -10.60
CA ASP A 272 -4.24 25.59 -9.54
C ASP A 272 -5.77 25.82 -9.49
N ARG A 273 -6.47 25.74 -10.63
CA ARG A 273 -7.93 25.95 -10.72
C ARG A 273 -8.77 24.69 -10.44
N PHE A 274 -8.21 23.49 -10.65
CA PHE A 274 -8.95 22.21 -10.63
C PHE A 274 -8.41 21.18 -9.62
N LYS A 275 -7.69 21.63 -8.58
CA LYS A 275 -6.96 20.78 -7.63
C LYS A 275 -7.76 19.57 -7.10
N LEU A 276 -8.99 19.77 -6.64
CA LEU A 276 -9.80 18.68 -6.11
C LEU A 276 -10.20 17.66 -7.19
N PHE A 277 -10.50 18.12 -8.40
CA PHE A 277 -10.80 17.23 -9.52
C PHE A 277 -9.58 16.38 -9.90
N ILE A 278 -8.38 16.96 -9.85
CA ILE A 278 -7.13 16.25 -10.11
C ILE A 278 -6.86 15.19 -9.05
N TYR A 279 -7.02 15.51 -7.76
CA TYR A 279 -6.91 14.53 -6.68
C TYR A 279 -7.88 13.36 -6.87
N GLY A 280 -9.14 13.68 -7.22
CA GLY A 280 -10.14 12.64 -7.51
C GLY A 280 -9.74 11.78 -8.70
N PHE A 281 -9.27 12.37 -9.80
CA PHE A 281 -8.84 11.63 -10.97
C PHE A 281 -7.62 10.74 -10.67
N ILE A 282 -6.64 11.22 -9.89
CA ILE A 282 -5.46 10.45 -9.50
C ILE A 282 -5.86 9.24 -8.64
N ILE A 283 -6.64 9.47 -7.57
CA ILE A 283 -7.08 8.39 -6.68
C ILE A 283 -7.89 7.36 -7.47
N LEU A 284 -8.77 7.83 -8.36
CA LEU A 284 -9.60 6.96 -9.20
C LEU A 284 -8.74 6.11 -10.14
N ALA A 285 -7.76 6.71 -10.82
CA ALA A 285 -6.88 6.03 -11.76
C ALA A 285 -5.99 5.01 -11.04
N VAL A 286 -5.27 5.43 -10.01
CA VAL A 286 -4.36 4.55 -9.25
C VAL A 286 -5.14 3.43 -8.57
N GLY A 287 -6.29 3.72 -7.94
CA GLY A 287 -7.13 2.69 -7.34
C GLY A 287 -7.70 1.69 -8.36
N SER A 288 -8.15 2.17 -9.53
CA SER A 288 -8.62 1.29 -10.61
C SER A 288 -7.52 0.34 -11.07
N ILE A 289 -6.29 0.83 -11.15
CA ILE A 289 -5.14 0.00 -11.46
C ILE A 289 -4.93 -1.06 -10.37
N TYR A 290 -4.91 -0.67 -9.09
CA TYR A 290 -4.71 -1.61 -7.98
C TYR A 290 -5.75 -2.75 -8.01
N ILE A 291 -7.01 -2.43 -8.30
CA ILE A 291 -8.07 -3.46 -8.45
C ILE A 291 -7.72 -4.48 -9.54
N LEU A 292 -7.12 -4.02 -10.65
CA LEU A 292 -6.77 -4.85 -11.80
C LEU A 292 -5.44 -5.59 -11.63
N THR A 293 -4.54 -5.09 -10.79
CA THR A 293 -3.20 -5.68 -10.59
C THR A 293 -3.14 -6.60 -9.40
N PHE A 294 -3.87 -6.34 -8.32
CA PHE A 294 -3.87 -7.22 -7.15
C PHE A 294 -4.69 -8.49 -7.42
N PRO A 295 -4.10 -9.70 -7.30
CA PRO A 295 -4.85 -10.95 -7.43
C PRO A 295 -6.04 -11.00 -6.48
N ALA A 296 -7.10 -11.72 -6.85
CA ALA A 296 -8.26 -11.91 -5.98
C ALA A 296 -7.86 -12.63 -4.68
N GLY A 297 -8.20 -12.04 -3.53
CA GLY A 297 -7.89 -12.61 -2.20
C GLY A 297 -6.46 -12.36 -1.71
N SER A 298 -5.64 -11.60 -2.46
CA SER A 298 -4.26 -11.29 -2.09
C SER A 298 -4.12 -10.14 -1.08
N ILE A 299 -5.17 -9.37 -0.84
CA ILE A 299 -5.16 -8.29 0.17
C ILE A 299 -5.37 -8.91 1.57
N PRO A 300 -4.79 -8.35 2.66
CA PRO A 300 -4.86 -8.96 3.98
C PRO A 300 -6.31 -9.22 4.40
N ASP A 301 -6.58 -10.43 4.87
CA ASP A 301 -7.90 -10.86 5.36
C ASP A 301 -9.05 -10.76 4.35
N GLU A 302 -8.77 -10.47 3.07
CA GLU A 302 -9.77 -10.09 2.07
C GLU A 302 -10.80 -11.20 1.80
N VAL A 303 -10.34 -12.44 1.80
CA VAL A 303 -11.20 -13.63 1.61
C VAL A 303 -12.26 -13.71 2.73
N ASN A 304 -11.84 -13.56 3.98
CA ASN A 304 -12.75 -13.62 5.14
C ASN A 304 -13.71 -12.43 5.15
N HIS A 305 -13.21 -11.24 4.79
CA HIS A 305 -14.05 -10.06 4.60
C HIS A 305 -15.08 -10.24 3.49
N PHE A 306 -14.73 -10.90 2.39
CA PHE A 306 -15.66 -11.24 1.33
C PHE A 306 -16.74 -12.22 1.82
N TYR A 307 -16.38 -13.27 2.56
CA TYR A 307 -17.35 -14.19 3.15
C TYR A 307 -18.33 -13.48 4.09
N ARG A 308 -17.81 -12.59 4.94
CA ARG A 308 -18.64 -11.78 5.84
C ARG A 308 -19.57 -10.85 5.06
N ALA A 309 -19.06 -10.11 4.08
CA ALA A 309 -19.86 -9.21 3.25
C ALA A 309 -20.92 -9.96 2.43
N PHE A 310 -20.57 -11.12 1.87
CA PHE A 310 -21.50 -11.98 1.14
C PHE A 310 -22.61 -12.48 2.06
N SER A 311 -22.28 -13.01 3.24
CA SER A 311 -23.26 -13.44 4.24
C SER A 311 -24.22 -12.31 4.63
N LEU A 312 -23.69 -11.13 4.92
CA LEU A 312 -24.47 -9.93 5.22
C LEU A 312 -25.41 -9.53 4.08
N SER A 313 -25.01 -9.76 2.83
CA SER A 313 -25.86 -9.47 1.66
C SER A 313 -27.14 -10.30 1.62
N PHE A 314 -27.16 -11.47 2.28
CA PHE A 314 -28.36 -12.31 2.43
C PHE A 314 -29.13 -12.04 3.72
N GLY A 315 -28.77 -11.00 4.48
CA GLY A 315 -29.45 -10.62 5.72
C GLY A 315 -28.94 -11.34 6.97
N ASN A 316 -27.85 -12.10 6.88
CA ASN A 316 -27.24 -12.77 8.01
C ASN A 316 -26.43 -11.78 8.87
N LEU A 317 -27.14 -10.99 9.68
CA LEU A 317 -26.55 -9.94 10.51
C LEU A 317 -25.54 -10.48 11.54
N GLN A 318 -25.78 -11.68 12.08
CA GLN A 318 -24.91 -12.34 13.04
C GLN A 318 -24.17 -13.51 12.40
N SER A 319 -22.91 -13.69 12.80
CA SER A 319 -22.13 -14.88 12.44
C SER A 319 -22.58 -16.07 13.28
N VAL A 320 -22.52 -17.28 12.75
CA VAL A 320 -22.92 -18.53 13.40
C VAL A 320 -21.70 -19.18 14.05
N LYS A 321 -21.79 -19.47 15.35
CA LYS A 321 -20.77 -20.24 16.06
C LYS A 321 -20.94 -21.73 15.72
N PHE A 322 -19.92 -22.35 15.13
CA PHE A 322 -19.92 -23.78 14.80
C PHE A 322 -19.25 -24.63 15.89
N SER A 323 -18.18 -24.10 16.51
CA SER A 323 -17.46 -24.73 17.63
C SER A 323 -16.84 -23.66 18.53
N ASP A 324 -16.07 -24.06 19.55
CA ASP A 324 -15.34 -23.12 20.43
C ASP A 324 -14.17 -22.40 19.75
N THR A 325 -13.79 -22.81 18.55
CA THR A 325 -12.70 -22.22 17.75
C THR A 325 -13.13 -21.82 16.34
N SER A 326 -14.41 -21.98 15.99
CA SER A 326 -14.92 -21.78 14.63
C SER A 326 -16.22 -20.97 14.63
N VAL A 327 -16.21 -19.86 13.88
CA VAL A 327 -17.35 -18.98 13.67
C VAL A 327 -17.39 -18.48 12.22
N GLY A 328 -18.58 -18.49 11.63
CA GLY A 328 -18.74 -18.16 10.22
C GLY A 328 -20.19 -18.10 9.77
N ALA A 329 -20.47 -18.66 8.59
CA ALA A 329 -21.83 -18.81 8.08
C ALA A 329 -21.92 -20.02 7.13
N VAL A 330 -23.15 -20.52 6.94
CA VAL A 330 -23.42 -21.53 5.91
C VAL A 330 -23.54 -20.82 4.57
N LEU A 331 -22.59 -21.07 3.68
CA LEU A 331 -22.42 -20.35 2.41
C LEU A 331 -22.22 -21.36 1.26
N PRO A 332 -22.48 -20.96 -0.01
CA PRO A 332 -22.18 -21.80 -1.17
C PRO A 332 -20.71 -22.21 -1.22
N VAL A 333 -20.41 -23.50 -1.44
CA VAL A 333 -19.02 -24.03 -1.44
C VAL A 333 -18.14 -23.29 -2.45
N ALA A 334 -18.70 -22.99 -3.62
CA ALA A 334 -18.01 -22.29 -4.71
C ALA A 334 -17.40 -20.94 -4.29
N ILE A 335 -17.86 -20.30 -3.20
CA ILE A 335 -17.29 -19.03 -2.71
C ILE A 335 -15.80 -19.13 -2.35
N GLN A 336 -15.30 -20.34 -2.07
CA GLN A 336 -13.88 -20.60 -1.77
C GLN A 336 -12.99 -20.56 -3.03
N ASN A 337 -13.58 -20.74 -4.21
CA ASN A 337 -12.86 -20.87 -5.47
C ASN A 337 -12.72 -19.51 -6.19
N LEU A 338 -12.20 -18.49 -5.50
CA LEU A 338 -12.04 -17.13 -6.03
C LEU A 338 -11.07 -17.03 -7.22
N SER A 339 -10.08 -17.91 -7.29
CA SER A 339 -9.07 -17.99 -8.34
C SER A 339 -9.55 -18.73 -9.60
N ASP A 340 -10.59 -19.56 -9.48
CA ASP A 340 -11.15 -20.27 -10.64
C ASP A 340 -12.14 -19.37 -11.39
N ALA A 341 -11.76 -18.92 -12.58
CA ALA A 341 -12.60 -18.11 -13.45
C ALA A 341 -13.92 -18.80 -13.86
N LYS A 342 -13.98 -20.15 -13.78
CA LYS A 342 -15.18 -20.95 -14.10
C LYS A 342 -16.03 -21.26 -12.87
N ALA A 343 -15.60 -20.87 -11.67
CA ALA A 343 -16.39 -21.10 -10.46
C ALA A 343 -17.71 -20.31 -10.52
N VAL A 344 -18.80 -21.02 -10.27
CA VAL A 344 -20.17 -20.49 -10.30
C VAL A 344 -20.87 -20.86 -8.99
N PHE A 345 -21.65 -19.94 -8.44
CA PHE A 345 -22.47 -20.18 -7.27
C PHE A 345 -23.58 -21.19 -7.56
N ASP A 346 -23.51 -22.33 -6.88
CA ASP A 346 -24.65 -23.22 -6.64
C ASP A 346 -25.15 -22.99 -5.22
N PHE A 347 -26.34 -22.41 -5.08
CA PHE A 347 -26.94 -22.12 -3.77
C PHE A 347 -27.52 -23.36 -3.07
N THR A 348 -27.57 -24.50 -3.76
CA THR A 348 -27.98 -25.78 -3.15
C THR A 348 -26.80 -26.52 -2.53
N ASP A 349 -25.58 -26.28 -3.03
CA ASP A 349 -24.34 -26.83 -2.50
C ASP A 349 -23.69 -25.88 -1.50
N THR A 350 -23.92 -26.12 -0.21
CA THR A 350 -23.48 -25.23 0.87
C THR A 350 -22.66 -25.95 1.91
N ALA A 351 -21.69 -25.24 2.50
CA ALA A 351 -20.86 -25.72 3.59
C ALA A 351 -20.75 -24.67 4.71
N GLN A 352 -20.29 -25.13 5.88
CA GLN A 352 -19.87 -24.24 6.96
C GLN A 352 -18.54 -23.60 6.56
N ILE A 353 -18.54 -22.27 6.42
CA ILE A 353 -17.36 -21.51 6.01
C ILE A 353 -17.01 -20.52 7.11
N ASP A 354 -15.76 -20.62 7.58
CA ASP A 354 -15.24 -19.87 8.72
C ASP A 354 -14.64 -18.53 8.29
N PHE A 355 -14.84 -17.52 9.13
CA PHE A 355 -14.23 -16.19 8.96
C PHE A 355 -14.05 -15.50 10.32
N ASN A 356 -13.44 -16.23 11.27
CA ASN A 356 -13.30 -15.86 12.68
C ASN A 356 -12.92 -14.40 12.92
N ASN A 357 -11.82 -13.95 12.30
CA ASN A 357 -11.25 -12.62 12.42
C ASN A 357 -12.16 -11.47 11.96
N THR A 358 -13.16 -11.76 11.12
CA THR A 358 -14.07 -10.75 10.57
C THR A 358 -15.52 -10.86 11.07
N SER A 359 -15.81 -11.90 11.85
CA SER A 359 -17.15 -12.27 12.31
C SER A 359 -17.87 -11.19 13.13
N LEU A 360 -17.11 -10.39 13.89
CA LEU A 360 -17.63 -9.30 14.74
C LEU A 360 -17.96 -8.01 13.97
N TYR A 361 -17.46 -7.87 12.74
CA TYR A 361 -17.64 -6.61 12.01
C TYR A 361 -19.11 -6.38 11.65
N ALA A 362 -19.57 -5.18 11.96
CA ALA A 362 -20.92 -4.72 11.72
C ALA A 362 -21.18 -4.49 10.21
N PRO A 363 -22.44 -4.52 9.75
CA PRO A 363 -22.78 -4.32 8.34
C PRO A 363 -22.28 -3.00 7.76
N VAL A 364 -22.14 -1.96 8.59
CA VAL A 364 -21.65 -0.63 8.18
C VAL A 364 -20.30 -0.69 7.47
N CYS A 365 -19.43 -1.63 7.85
CA CYS A 365 -18.11 -1.82 7.24
C CYS A 365 -18.17 -2.23 5.77
N TYR A 366 -19.30 -2.81 5.34
CA TYR A 366 -19.42 -3.48 4.05
C TYR A 366 -20.57 -2.96 3.19
N ILE A 367 -21.22 -1.83 3.55
CA ILE A 367 -22.44 -1.37 2.84
C ILE A 367 -22.23 -1.31 1.31
N PRO A 368 -21.19 -0.66 0.77
CA PRO A 368 -20.97 -0.62 -0.67
C PRO A 368 -20.69 -2.01 -1.25
N GLN A 369 -19.91 -2.84 -0.56
CA GLN A 369 -19.60 -4.21 -0.98
C GLN A 369 -20.87 -5.07 -1.03
N ILE A 370 -21.74 -4.99 -0.02
CA ILE A 370 -23.04 -5.66 0.05
C ILE A 370 -23.92 -5.27 -1.15
N ILE A 371 -24.00 -3.96 -1.45
CA ILE A 371 -24.76 -3.46 -2.60
C ILE A 371 -24.18 -4.03 -3.90
N GLY A 372 -22.84 -4.00 -4.05
CA GLY A 372 -22.15 -4.55 -5.21
C GLY A 372 -22.41 -6.03 -5.43
N ILE A 373 -22.32 -6.83 -4.36
CA ILE A 373 -22.59 -8.28 -4.38
C ILE A 373 -24.04 -8.53 -4.83
N ARG A 374 -25.01 -7.81 -4.26
CA ARG A 374 -26.43 -8.00 -4.61
C ARG A 374 -26.73 -7.61 -6.04
N ILE A 375 -26.16 -6.52 -6.53
CA ILE A 375 -26.34 -6.10 -7.91
C ILE A 375 -25.72 -7.14 -8.86
N ALA A 376 -24.50 -7.60 -8.58
CA ALA A 376 -23.82 -8.59 -9.44
C ALA A 376 -24.60 -9.91 -9.54
N LEU A 377 -25.13 -10.40 -8.42
CA LEU A 377 -25.93 -11.63 -8.38
C LEU A 377 -27.24 -11.57 -9.18
N LEU A 378 -27.69 -10.38 -9.64
CA LEU A 378 -28.81 -10.27 -10.57
C LEU A 378 -28.43 -10.61 -12.01
N PHE A 379 -27.14 -10.50 -12.35
CA PHE A 379 -26.66 -10.60 -13.73
C PHE A 379 -25.74 -11.81 -13.97
N THR A 380 -25.07 -12.31 -12.93
CA THR A 380 -24.10 -13.39 -13.05
C THR A 380 -24.07 -14.26 -11.80
N SER A 381 -23.77 -15.55 -12.02
CA SER A 381 -23.48 -16.50 -10.95
C SER A 381 -21.97 -16.76 -10.80
N SER A 382 -21.11 -16.12 -11.60
CA SER A 382 -19.65 -16.28 -11.50
C SER A 382 -19.12 -15.73 -10.17
N VAL A 383 -18.38 -16.56 -9.43
CA VAL A 383 -17.79 -16.22 -8.14
C VAL A 383 -16.83 -15.04 -8.29
N HIS A 384 -15.93 -15.12 -9.28
CA HIS A 384 -14.96 -14.07 -9.56
C HIS A 384 -15.62 -12.73 -9.90
N SER A 385 -16.68 -12.73 -10.73
CA SER A 385 -17.37 -11.49 -11.11
C SER A 385 -18.07 -10.82 -9.94
N VAL A 386 -18.70 -11.60 -9.05
CA VAL A 386 -19.33 -11.09 -7.83
C VAL A 386 -18.28 -10.52 -6.87
N PHE A 387 -17.15 -11.20 -6.72
CA PHE A 387 -16.02 -10.70 -5.94
C PHE A 387 -15.49 -9.37 -6.49
N MET A 388 -15.27 -9.26 -7.80
CA MET A 388 -14.82 -8.02 -8.43
C MET A 388 -15.83 -6.89 -8.28
N ALA A 389 -17.14 -7.19 -8.36
CA ALA A 389 -18.18 -6.20 -8.08
C ALA A 389 -18.16 -5.70 -6.63
N ALA A 390 -17.81 -6.57 -5.67
CA ALA A 390 -17.59 -6.19 -4.28
C ALA A 390 -16.41 -5.22 -4.14
N ARG A 391 -15.24 -5.52 -4.75
CA ARG A 391 -14.08 -4.63 -4.78
C ARG A 391 -14.41 -3.26 -5.37
N TRP A 392 -14.98 -3.23 -6.59
CA TRP A 392 -15.34 -1.98 -7.27
C TRP A 392 -16.33 -1.15 -6.47
N SER A 393 -17.34 -1.77 -5.87
CA SER A 393 -18.33 -1.05 -5.08
C SER A 393 -17.76 -0.53 -3.77
N GLY A 394 -16.94 -1.33 -3.09
CA GLY A 394 -16.15 -0.91 -1.91
C GLY A 394 -15.29 0.31 -2.22
N PHE A 395 -14.49 0.22 -3.27
CA PHE A 395 -13.64 1.29 -3.77
C PHE A 395 -14.40 2.56 -4.12
N ILE A 396 -15.47 2.48 -4.92
CA ILE A 396 -16.28 3.65 -5.30
C ILE A 396 -16.90 4.30 -4.06
N GLY A 397 -17.41 3.50 -3.11
CA GLY A 397 -17.97 4.00 -1.86
C GLY A 397 -16.93 4.77 -1.02
N ALA A 398 -15.76 4.17 -0.81
CA ALA A 398 -14.66 4.80 -0.07
C ALA A 398 -14.11 6.04 -0.80
N PHE A 399 -13.95 5.98 -2.13
CA PHE A 399 -13.53 7.09 -2.98
C PHE A 399 -14.45 8.31 -2.83
N ILE A 400 -15.78 8.12 -2.92
CA ILE A 400 -16.74 9.22 -2.76
C ILE A 400 -16.57 9.90 -1.40
N LEU A 401 -16.43 9.11 -0.33
CA LEU A 401 -16.22 9.62 1.03
C LEU A 401 -14.87 10.33 1.17
N TYR A 402 -13.79 9.80 0.59
CA TYR A 402 -12.49 10.48 0.55
C TYR A 402 -12.58 11.84 -0.13
N MET A 403 -13.30 11.93 -1.26
CA MET A 403 -13.53 13.19 -1.96
C MET A 403 -14.36 14.18 -1.14
N ILE A 404 -15.38 13.70 -0.42
CA ILE A 404 -16.14 14.53 0.53
C ILE A 404 -15.22 15.04 1.64
N ALA A 405 -14.36 14.20 2.20
CA ALA A 405 -13.40 14.62 3.23
C ALA A 405 -12.47 15.73 2.72
N LEU A 406 -11.86 15.56 1.54
CA LEU A 406 -10.99 16.57 0.92
C LEU A 406 -11.73 17.87 0.60
N PHE A 407 -12.98 17.79 0.16
CA PHE A 407 -13.81 18.95 -0.14
C PHE A 407 -14.15 19.77 1.11
N VAL A 408 -14.53 19.10 2.20
CA VAL A 408 -14.98 19.72 3.45
C VAL A 408 -13.82 20.23 4.31
N MET A 409 -12.68 19.54 4.27
CA MET A 409 -11.52 19.82 5.11
C MET A 409 -11.12 21.31 5.05
N PRO A 410 -11.03 22.03 6.18
CA PRO A 410 -10.69 23.46 6.16
C PRO A 410 -9.18 23.72 6.00
N THR A 411 -8.33 22.82 6.49
CA THR A 411 -6.86 22.90 6.42
C THR A 411 -6.25 21.50 6.45
N GLY A 412 -5.05 21.33 5.89
CA GLY A 412 -4.36 20.03 5.84
C GLY A 412 -4.89 19.07 4.78
N ARG A 413 -5.46 19.60 3.69
CA ARG A 413 -5.95 18.81 2.54
C ARG A 413 -4.83 18.01 1.88
N GLU A 414 -3.67 18.64 1.78
CA GLU A 414 -2.46 18.09 1.18
C GLU A 414 -1.97 16.90 2.01
N PHE A 415 -1.86 17.07 3.33
CA PHE A 415 -1.51 15.99 4.25
C PHE A 415 -2.51 14.82 4.20
N LEU A 416 -3.81 15.12 4.20
CA LEU A 416 -4.83 14.08 4.07
C LEU A 416 -4.72 13.36 2.71
N PHE A 417 -4.44 14.09 1.63
CA PHE A 417 -4.19 13.50 0.32
C PHE A 417 -2.92 12.62 0.32
N THR A 418 -1.84 13.02 1.00
CA THR A 418 -0.65 12.16 1.20
C THR A 418 -1.05 10.82 1.81
N ILE A 419 -1.85 10.85 2.89
CA ILE A 419 -2.33 9.65 3.58
C ILE A 419 -3.17 8.78 2.63
N MET A 420 -4.09 9.39 1.89
CA MET A 420 -4.96 8.70 0.94
C MET A 420 -4.16 8.02 -0.19
N MET A 421 -3.01 8.57 -0.56
CA MET A 421 -2.13 8.07 -1.62
C MET A 421 -1.00 7.16 -1.13
N LEU A 422 -0.91 6.85 0.17
CA LEU A 422 0.01 5.80 0.62
C LEU A 422 -0.39 4.48 -0.05
N PRO A 423 0.56 3.68 -0.60
CA PRO A 423 0.26 2.40 -1.22
C PRO A 423 -0.64 1.49 -0.36
N MET A 424 -0.38 1.40 0.95
CA MET A 424 -1.24 0.64 1.87
C MET A 424 -2.68 1.21 1.93
N THR A 425 -2.85 2.53 1.97
CA THR A 425 -4.19 3.14 1.98
C THR A 425 -4.97 2.87 0.68
N ILE A 426 -4.30 2.91 -0.48
CA ILE A 426 -4.91 2.59 -1.77
C ILE A 426 -5.27 1.10 -1.83
N GLN A 427 -4.39 0.21 -1.36
CA GLN A 427 -4.67 -1.23 -1.26
C GLN A 427 -5.92 -1.48 -0.41
N GLU A 428 -6.00 -0.93 0.80
CA GLU A 428 -7.16 -1.08 1.67
C GLU A 428 -8.43 -0.47 1.08
N MET A 429 -8.31 0.60 0.30
CA MET A 429 -9.46 1.20 -0.39
C MET A 429 -9.98 0.32 -1.54
N THR A 430 -9.11 -0.48 -2.17
CA THR A 430 -9.43 -1.26 -3.38
C THR A 430 -9.79 -2.72 -3.08
N GLY A 431 -9.38 -3.24 -1.94
CA GLY A 431 -9.73 -4.58 -1.49
C GLY A 431 -11.13 -4.69 -0.89
N VAL A 432 -11.61 -5.92 -0.78
CA VAL A 432 -12.78 -6.24 0.05
C VAL A 432 -12.32 -6.25 1.52
N THR A 433 -12.21 -5.09 2.15
CA THR A 433 -11.80 -4.98 3.56
C THR A 433 -12.74 -4.07 4.36
N SER A 434 -12.73 -4.23 5.69
CA SER A 434 -13.42 -3.28 6.56
C SER A 434 -12.63 -1.98 6.78
N ASP A 435 -11.31 -2.03 6.58
CA ASP A 435 -10.40 -0.90 6.83
C ASP A 435 -10.62 0.25 5.84
N GLY A 436 -10.83 -0.04 4.55
CA GLY A 436 -11.10 0.99 3.53
C GLY A 436 -12.31 1.88 3.88
N MET A 437 -13.44 1.28 4.27
CA MET A 437 -14.63 2.02 4.70
C MET A 437 -14.41 2.74 6.03
N THR A 438 -13.70 2.12 6.97
CA THR A 438 -13.43 2.70 8.29
C THR A 438 -12.59 3.97 8.18
N ASN A 439 -11.53 3.95 7.37
CA ASN A 439 -10.74 5.12 7.04
C ASN A 439 -11.60 6.21 6.39
N ALA A 440 -12.47 5.84 5.45
CA ALA A 440 -13.28 6.80 4.71
C ALA A 440 -14.27 7.56 5.60
N LEU A 441 -14.97 6.84 6.48
CA LEU A 441 -15.88 7.45 7.46
C LEU A 441 -15.12 8.31 8.48
N ALA A 442 -13.97 7.83 8.97
CA ALA A 442 -13.12 8.59 9.89
C ALA A 442 -12.61 9.88 9.27
N PHE A 443 -12.14 9.85 8.02
CA PHE A 443 -11.62 11.05 7.34
C PHE A 443 -12.73 12.09 7.11
N VAL A 444 -13.94 11.65 6.73
CA VAL A 444 -15.10 12.55 6.62
C VAL A 444 -15.48 13.13 7.98
N PHE A 445 -15.50 12.31 9.04
CA PHE A 445 -15.78 12.77 10.40
C PHE A 445 -14.76 13.81 10.87
N ILE A 446 -13.47 13.54 10.71
CA ILE A 446 -12.38 14.47 11.04
C ILE A 446 -12.55 15.78 10.25
N ALA A 447 -12.72 15.70 8.93
CA ALA A 447 -12.88 16.86 8.07
C ALA A 447 -14.07 17.75 8.49
N LEU A 448 -15.22 17.15 8.78
CA LEU A 448 -16.43 17.85 9.21
C LEU A 448 -16.28 18.50 10.58
N VAL A 449 -15.72 17.79 11.55
CA VAL A 449 -15.50 18.33 12.90
C VAL A 449 -14.52 19.51 12.86
N LEU A 450 -13.42 19.39 12.11
CA LEU A 450 -12.48 20.50 11.94
C LEU A 450 -13.13 21.68 11.20
N ASN A 451 -13.92 21.43 10.16
CA ASN A 451 -14.66 22.46 9.44
C ASN A 451 -15.60 23.22 10.38
N ARG A 452 -16.36 22.50 11.23
CA ARG A 452 -17.26 23.11 12.22
C ARG A 452 -16.53 23.78 13.38
N ALA A 453 -15.33 23.34 13.73
CA ALA A 453 -14.52 24.00 14.75
C ALA A 453 -14.07 25.40 14.32
N VAL A 454 -13.90 25.65 13.01
CA VAL A 454 -13.41 26.94 12.49
C VAL A 454 -14.47 27.77 11.76
N SER A 455 -15.68 27.23 11.56
CA SER A 455 -16.76 27.92 10.87
C SER A 455 -17.30 29.08 11.71
N ILE A 456 -17.61 30.19 11.03
CA ILE A 456 -18.29 31.36 11.63
C ILE A 456 -19.81 31.11 11.72
N ASN A 457 -20.33 30.18 10.93
CA ASN A 457 -21.76 29.87 10.89
C ASN A 457 -22.24 29.19 12.17
N THR A 458 -23.52 29.39 12.47
CA THR A 458 -24.10 28.79 13.68
C THR A 458 -24.23 27.28 13.57
N PHE A 459 -23.85 26.55 14.63
CA PHE A 459 -24.03 25.09 14.69
C PHE A 459 -25.51 24.75 14.72
N SER A 460 -25.96 24.09 13.65
CA SER A 460 -27.36 23.78 13.47
C SER A 460 -27.72 22.41 14.05
N LYS A 461 -29.02 22.13 14.22
CA LYS A 461 -29.51 20.78 14.54
C LYS A 461 -29.12 19.76 13.46
N LYS A 462 -28.96 20.21 12.21
CA LYS A 462 -28.47 19.38 11.10
C LYS A 462 -27.00 18.98 11.32
N ASP A 463 -26.17 19.90 11.80
CA ASP A 463 -24.77 19.60 12.12
C ASP A 463 -24.67 18.62 13.29
N LEU A 464 -25.48 18.81 14.33
CA LEU A 464 -25.60 17.85 15.43
C LEU A 464 -25.95 16.45 14.92
N ALA A 465 -27.00 16.34 14.10
CA ALA A 465 -27.45 15.07 13.56
C ALA A 465 -26.38 14.40 12.69
N ILE A 466 -25.73 15.15 11.77
CA ILE A 466 -24.72 14.61 10.86
C ILE A 466 -23.47 14.15 11.62
N ILE A 467 -22.94 14.95 12.54
CA ILE A 467 -21.72 14.59 13.29
C ILE A 467 -22.00 13.41 14.23
N THR A 468 -23.16 13.39 14.88
CA THR A 468 -23.55 12.26 15.75
C THR A 468 -23.73 10.99 14.93
N ALA A 469 -24.37 11.07 13.76
CA ALA A 469 -24.53 9.92 12.88
C ALA A 469 -23.18 9.40 12.38
N LEU A 470 -22.30 10.27 11.88
CA LEU A 470 -20.97 9.86 11.42
C LEU A 470 -20.12 9.29 12.55
N GLY A 471 -20.11 9.93 13.72
CA GLY A 471 -19.41 9.39 14.90
C GLY A 471 -19.91 8.00 15.28
N THR A 472 -21.23 7.78 15.17
CA THR A 472 -21.84 6.46 15.39
C THR A 472 -21.34 5.45 14.38
N LEU A 473 -21.31 5.80 13.08
CA LEU A 473 -20.81 4.90 12.04
C LEU A 473 -19.33 4.56 12.25
N VAL A 474 -18.48 5.52 12.61
CA VAL A 474 -17.06 5.26 12.94
C VAL A 474 -16.93 4.30 14.12
N GLY A 475 -17.67 4.52 15.20
CA GLY A 475 -17.64 3.64 16.38
C GLY A 475 -18.17 2.24 16.09
N MET A 476 -19.17 2.11 15.21
CA MET A 476 -19.70 0.81 14.79
C MET A 476 -18.75 0.04 13.86
N CYS A 477 -17.86 0.73 13.14
CA CYS A 477 -16.86 0.07 12.31
C CYS A 477 -15.84 -0.70 13.16
N LYS A 478 -15.13 -0.01 14.05
CA LYS A 478 -14.18 -0.61 14.99
C LYS A 478 -14.13 0.17 16.31
N ILE A 479 -14.18 -0.54 17.44
CA ILE A 479 -14.21 0.06 18.78
C ILE A 479 -12.99 0.92 19.09
N VAL A 480 -11.83 0.60 18.52
CA VAL A 480 -10.57 1.31 18.78
C VAL A 480 -10.60 2.77 18.32
N TYR A 481 -11.47 3.12 17.37
CA TYR A 481 -11.54 4.48 16.80
C TYR A 481 -12.56 5.40 17.49
N ILE A 482 -13.22 4.95 18.57
CA ILE A 482 -14.08 5.82 19.39
C ILE A 482 -13.32 7.01 19.98
N VAL A 483 -11.99 6.91 20.11
CA VAL A 483 -11.15 8.03 20.57
C VAL A 483 -11.27 9.25 19.65
N LEU A 484 -11.53 9.06 18.35
CA LEU A 484 -11.74 10.16 17.41
C LEU A 484 -12.90 11.06 17.83
N LEU A 485 -13.89 10.53 18.55
CA LEU A 485 -15.03 11.31 19.04
C LEU A 485 -14.61 12.48 19.93
N LEU A 486 -13.44 12.42 20.59
CA LEU A 486 -12.90 13.53 21.37
C LEU A 486 -12.68 14.80 20.55
N LEU A 487 -12.55 14.70 19.22
CA LEU A 487 -12.45 15.87 18.33
C LEU A 487 -13.66 16.79 18.43
N VAL A 488 -14.85 16.29 18.78
CA VAL A 488 -16.06 17.14 18.86
C VAL A 488 -15.92 18.25 19.91
N LEU A 489 -15.03 18.07 20.90
CA LEU A 489 -14.72 19.08 21.92
C LEU A 489 -14.05 20.33 21.32
N LEU A 490 -13.55 20.26 20.07
CA LEU A 490 -13.02 21.42 19.35
C LEU A 490 -14.13 22.36 18.88
N ILE A 491 -15.37 21.88 18.73
CA ILE A 491 -16.48 22.66 18.17
C ILE A 491 -16.96 23.71 19.18
N PRO A 492 -17.06 25.00 18.80
CA PRO A 492 -17.60 26.08 19.65
C PRO A 492 -19.11 25.99 19.86
N VAL A 493 -19.58 25.04 20.66
CA VAL A 493 -21.02 24.96 20.95
C VAL A 493 -21.48 26.13 21.86
N SER A 494 -20.57 26.69 22.66
CA SER A 494 -20.82 27.81 23.60
C SER A 494 -21.12 29.16 22.93
N ASP A 495 -20.47 29.42 21.80
CA ASP A 495 -20.44 30.73 21.13
C ASP A 495 -21.72 30.99 20.29
N LEU A 496 -22.63 30.02 20.29
CA LEU A 496 -23.80 29.93 19.40
C LEU A 496 -25.12 30.21 20.09
N LEU A 497 -25.12 30.10 21.42
CA LEU A 497 -26.24 30.50 22.27
C LEU A 497 -26.19 32.00 22.61
N GLU A 498 -25.23 32.76 22.04
CA GLU A 498 -24.99 34.18 22.34
C GLU A 498 -25.95 35.15 21.64
N ALA A 499 -26.72 34.69 20.66
CA ALA A 499 -27.58 35.59 19.90
C ALA A 499 -28.92 35.93 20.58
N THR A 500 -29.37 35.23 21.63
CA THR A 500 -30.78 35.35 22.08
C THR A 500 -31.12 35.36 23.57
N ASP A 501 -30.27 35.00 24.55
CA ASP A 501 -30.76 34.87 25.94
C ASP A 501 -29.81 35.30 27.08
N LYS A 502 -30.35 36.08 28.04
CA LYS A 502 -29.66 36.69 29.19
C LYS A 502 -29.43 35.77 30.40
N HIS A 503 -29.75 34.47 30.32
CA HIS A 503 -29.69 33.54 31.48
C HIS A 503 -28.52 32.55 31.40
N HIS A 504 -27.48 32.82 32.20
CA HIS A 504 -26.20 32.07 32.19
C HIS A 504 -26.31 30.59 32.66
N SER A 505 -27.25 30.24 33.56
CA SER A 505 -27.37 28.85 34.07
C SER A 505 -28.08 27.87 33.12
N LYS A 506 -29.05 28.34 32.32
CA LYS A 506 -29.66 27.53 31.24
C LYS A 506 -28.71 27.32 30.05
N LYS A 507 -27.72 28.20 29.87
CA LYS A 507 -26.70 28.17 28.80
C LYS A 507 -25.72 26.98 28.97
N ILE A 508 -25.21 26.77 30.19
CA ILE A 508 -24.28 25.67 30.52
C ILE A 508 -24.96 24.30 30.37
N GLY A 509 -26.24 24.19 30.75
CA GLY A 509 -27.02 22.96 30.61
C GLY A 509 -27.22 22.51 29.16
N ASN A 510 -27.48 23.44 28.24
CA ASN A 510 -27.70 23.11 26.82
C ASN A 510 -26.40 22.73 26.08
N THR A 511 -25.27 23.38 26.39
CA THR A 511 -23.97 23.02 25.80
C THR A 511 -23.50 21.65 26.27
N GLY A 512 -23.63 21.33 27.56
CA GLY A 512 -23.33 20.00 28.08
C GLY A 512 -24.18 18.91 27.44
N LEU A 513 -25.48 19.15 27.26
CA LEU A 513 -26.38 18.21 26.58
C LEU A 513 -25.96 17.92 25.13
N ILE A 514 -25.53 18.93 24.37
CA ILE A 514 -25.10 18.76 22.97
C ILE A 514 -23.85 17.87 22.90
N TYR A 515 -22.84 18.11 23.72
CA TYR A 515 -21.66 17.23 23.77
C TYR A 515 -22.01 15.82 24.24
N SER A 516 -22.91 15.68 25.22
CA SER A 516 -23.41 14.37 25.66
C SER A 516 -24.12 13.61 24.56
N ILE A 517 -24.84 14.28 23.65
CA ILE A 517 -25.45 13.64 22.47
C ILE A 517 -24.36 13.20 21.48
N MET A 518 -23.42 14.10 21.15
CA MET A 518 -22.37 13.84 20.15
C MET A 518 -21.36 12.78 20.59
N LEU A 519 -21.17 12.59 21.90
CA LEU A 519 -20.28 11.57 22.47
C LEU A 519 -21.05 10.33 22.92
N GLY A 520 -22.14 10.52 23.67
CA GLY A 520 -22.88 9.45 24.31
C GLY A 520 -23.57 8.52 23.33
N ILE A 521 -24.26 9.04 22.31
CA ILE A 521 -24.95 8.18 21.33
C ILE A 521 -23.95 7.30 20.56
N PRO A 522 -22.87 7.84 19.96
CA PRO A 522 -21.89 7.00 19.29
C PRO A 522 -21.22 5.95 20.18
N VAL A 523 -20.88 6.31 21.43
CA VAL A 523 -20.27 5.35 22.37
C VAL A 523 -21.25 4.25 22.74
N ILE A 524 -22.50 4.58 23.08
CA ILE A 524 -23.53 3.59 23.41
C ILE A 524 -23.78 2.67 22.22
N MET A 525 -23.93 3.21 21.02
CA MET A 525 -24.15 2.42 19.80
C MET A 525 -22.94 1.55 19.46
N CYS A 526 -21.72 2.04 19.65
CA CYS A 526 -20.50 1.24 19.50
C CYS A 526 -20.50 0.04 20.46
N LEU A 527 -20.80 0.25 21.74
CA LEU A 527 -20.85 -0.83 22.72
C LEU A 527 -21.97 -1.82 22.40
N MET A 528 -23.17 -1.34 22.06
CA MET A 528 -24.28 -2.20 21.64
C MET A 528 -23.93 -3.02 20.39
N SER A 529 -23.27 -2.41 19.41
CA SER A 529 -22.79 -3.07 18.19
C SER A 529 -21.79 -4.18 18.53
N ASN A 530 -20.79 -3.90 19.36
CA ASN A 530 -19.79 -4.90 19.75
C ASN A 530 -20.40 -6.06 20.55
N VAL A 531 -21.36 -5.79 21.44
CA VAL A 531 -22.07 -6.86 22.16
C VAL A 531 -22.92 -7.69 21.19
N PHE A 532 -23.68 -7.05 20.31
CA PHE A 532 -24.62 -7.73 19.41
C PHE A 532 -23.92 -8.56 18.32
N PHE A 533 -22.87 -8.02 17.70
CA PHE A 533 -22.12 -8.73 16.65
C PHE A 533 -21.01 -9.63 17.23
N GLY A 534 -20.50 -9.32 18.41
CA GLY A 534 -19.44 -10.08 19.09
C GLY A 534 -19.92 -11.22 19.97
N GLN A 535 -21.24 -11.42 20.15
CA GLN A 535 -21.79 -12.47 21.04
C GLN A 535 -21.33 -13.90 20.69
N ASN A 536 -21.00 -14.14 19.42
CA ASN A 536 -20.59 -15.45 18.90
C ASN A 536 -19.07 -15.51 18.65
N LEU A 537 -18.31 -14.55 19.18
CA LEU A 537 -16.86 -14.58 19.11
C LEU A 537 -16.31 -15.83 19.80
N VAL A 538 -15.31 -16.41 19.15
CA VAL A 538 -14.61 -17.62 19.58
C VAL A 538 -13.15 -17.30 19.84
N SER A 539 -12.48 -18.14 20.61
CA SER A 539 -11.04 -17.99 20.83
C SER A 539 -10.28 -18.26 19.52
N ASN A 540 -9.27 -17.45 19.23
CA ASN A 540 -8.41 -17.65 18.06
C ASN A 540 -7.30 -18.70 18.29
N GLY A 541 -7.21 -19.27 19.50
CA GLY A 541 -6.24 -20.30 19.85
C GLY A 541 -6.36 -20.77 21.29
N GLU A 542 -5.52 -21.73 21.69
CA GLU A 542 -5.42 -22.15 23.09
C GLU A 542 -4.91 -21.01 23.96
N ASN A 543 -5.51 -20.82 25.15
CA ASN A 543 -5.18 -19.74 26.08
C ASN A 543 -5.28 -18.31 25.52
N MET A 544 -6.13 -18.08 24.50
CA MET A 544 -6.40 -16.75 23.92
C MET A 544 -7.78 -16.22 24.34
N GLU A 545 -8.11 -16.34 25.63
CA GLU A 545 -9.40 -15.88 26.15
C GLU A 545 -9.41 -14.38 26.46
N ALA A 546 -10.24 -13.63 25.72
CA ALA A 546 -10.35 -12.18 25.85
C ALA A 546 -10.65 -11.72 27.30
N GLY A 547 -11.54 -12.41 28.01
CA GLY A 547 -11.91 -12.08 29.39
C GLY A 547 -10.74 -12.24 30.36
N ALA A 548 -10.00 -13.34 30.26
CA ALA A 548 -8.81 -13.59 31.08
C ALA A 548 -7.69 -12.59 30.77
N GLN A 549 -7.52 -12.24 29.49
CA GLN A 549 -6.50 -11.28 29.06
C GLN A 549 -6.81 -9.85 29.53
N ILE A 550 -8.08 -9.43 29.49
CA ILE A 550 -8.51 -8.16 30.11
C ILE A 550 -8.23 -8.19 31.62
N GLY A 551 -8.53 -9.31 32.29
CA GLY A 551 -8.21 -9.51 33.71
C GLY A 551 -6.71 -9.36 34.00
N TYR A 552 -5.85 -9.94 33.14
CA TYR A 552 -4.40 -9.80 33.23
C TYR A 552 -3.96 -8.34 33.09
N VAL A 553 -4.42 -7.64 32.05
CA VAL A 553 -4.07 -6.22 31.80
C VAL A 553 -4.42 -5.33 32.99
N LEU A 554 -5.58 -5.54 33.61
CA LEU A 554 -6.06 -4.75 34.75
C LEU A 554 -5.33 -5.06 36.06
N THR A 555 -4.80 -6.28 36.22
CA THR A 555 -4.12 -6.72 37.44
C THR A 555 -2.59 -6.59 37.36
N HIS A 556 -2.01 -6.59 36.16
CA HIS A 556 -0.57 -6.57 35.91
C HIS A 556 -0.14 -5.34 35.10
N ILE A 557 -0.54 -4.15 35.57
CA ILE A 557 -0.30 -2.87 34.85
C ILE A 557 1.19 -2.65 34.51
N PRO A 558 2.17 -2.76 35.45
CA PRO A 558 3.56 -2.53 35.11
C PRO A 558 4.11 -3.52 34.07
N ALA A 559 3.71 -4.79 34.14
CA ALA A 559 4.10 -5.81 33.18
C ALA A 559 3.49 -5.52 31.80
N THR A 560 2.21 -5.13 31.77
CA THR A 560 1.51 -4.77 30.52
C THR A 560 2.14 -3.53 29.87
N MET A 561 2.50 -2.52 30.65
CA MET A 561 3.24 -1.35 30.14
C MET A 561 4.57 -1.77 29.51
N MET A 562 5.29 -2.69 30.15
CA MET A 562 6.53 -3.23 29.61
C MET A 562 6.29 -4.05 28.33
N THR A 563 5.22 -4.83 28.25
CA THR A 563 4.81 -5.54 27.03
C THR A 563 4.55 -4.56 25.87
N VAL A 564 3.83 -3.46 26.12
CA VAL A 564 3.61 -2.40 25.13
C VAL A 564 4.94 -1.80 24.66
N ILE A 565 5.84 -1.45 25.58
CA ILE A 565 7.16 -0.87 25.26
C ILE A 565 7.99 -1.84 24.43
N ARG A 566 8.13 -3.09 24.86
CA ARG A 566 8.89 -4.13 24.14
C ARG A 566 8.36 -4.34 22.73
N SER A 567 7.04 -4.47 22.60
CA SER A 567 6.40 -4.65 21.29
C SER A 567 6.61 -3.45 20.37
N SER A 568 6.57 -2.23 20.93
CA SER A 568 6.80 -1.00 20.16
C SER A 568 8.25 -0.88 19.69
N VAL A 569 9.22 -1.30 20.50
CA VAL A 569 10.65 -1.30 20.14
C VAL A 569 10.93 -2.38 19.10
N GLU A 570 10.37 -3.58 19.28
CA GLU A 570 10.58 -4.73 18.39
C GLU A 570 9.95 -4.51 17.01
N TYR A 571 8.67 -4.13 16.96
CA TYR A 571 7.88 -4.12 15.71
C TYR A 571 7.61 -2.72 15.15
N GLY A 572 8.03 -1.64 15.83
CA GLY A 572 7.68 -0.27 15.45
C GLY A 572 8.10 0.11 14.02
N MET A 573 9.29 -0.31 13.58
CA MET A 573 9.75 -0.05 12.21
C MET A 573 8.96 -0.85 11.17
N GLN A 574 8.60 -2.09 11.49
CA GLN A 574 7.74 -2.92 10.65
C GLN A 574 6.36 -2.27 10.49
N TRP A 575 5.74 -1.79 11.59
CA TRP A 575 4.45 -1.10 11.52
C TRP A 575 4.50 0.16 10.67
N ILE A 576 5.60 0.93 10.73
CA ILE A 576 5.79 2.10 9.84
C ILE A 576 5.89 1.65 8.39
N GLY A 577 6.69 0.62 8.10
CA GLY A 577 6.83 0.04 6.76
C GLY A 577 5.48 -0.40 6.21
N GLU A 578 4.76 -1.25 6.93
CA GLU A 578 3.41 -1.72 6.59
C GLU A 578 2.42 -0.55 6.41
N MET A 579 2.44 0.46 7.29
CA MET A 579 1.56 1.63 7.18
C MET A 579 1.81 2.41 5.88
N THR A 580 3.06 2.52 5.45
CA THR A 580 3.40 3.20 4.18
C THR A 580 3.22 2.31 2.96
N GLY A 581 3.25 0.98 3.11
CA GLY A 581 3.18 0.01 2.01
C GLY A 581 4.53 -0.57 1.58
N ASP A 582 5.49 -0.68 2.51
CA ASP A 582 6.69 -1.52 2.36
C ASP A 582 6.29 -2.99 2.14
N TYR A 583 5.28 -3.43 2.90
CA TYR A 583 4.68 -4.75 2.81
C TYR A 583 3.25 -4.63 2.29
N LEU A 584 2.99 -5.18 1.11
CA LEU A 584 1.70 -5.18 0.41
C LEU A 584 1.24 -6.63 0.15
N GLY A 585 0.08 -6.78 -0.48
CA GLY A 585 -0.59 -8.08 -0.56
C GLY A 585 -0.92 -8.55 0.85
N GLN A 586 -0.71 -9.83 1.17
CA GLN A 586 -0.86 -10.37 2.53
C GLN A 586 0.39 -10.07 3.39
N LEU A 587 1.00 -8.90 3.17
CA LEU A 587 2.30 -8.49 3.72
C LEU A 587 3.49 -9.32 3.18
N ASN A 588 3.35 -9.87 1.97
CA ASN A 588 4.32 -10.71 1.28
C ASN A 588 4.93 -10.05 0.04
N ILE A 589 4.38 -8.92 -0.41
CA ILE A 589 4.93 -8.13 -1.51
C ILE A 589 5.78 -7.01 -0.91
N ARG A 590 7.10 -7.14 -1.01
CA ARG A 590 8.03 -6.15 -0.47
C ARG A 590 8.37 -5.09 -1.52
N THR A 591 8.33 -3.83 -1.14
CA THR A 591 8.75 -2.70 -1.98
C THR A 591 10.14 -2.19 -1.55
N LEU A 592 10.73 -1.26 -2.32
CA LEU A 592 12.04 -0.73 -1.98
C LEU A 592 12.01 0.04 -0.64
N PRO A 593 12.88 -0.26 0.35
CA PRO A 593 12.88 0.43 1.66
C PRO A 593 13.03 1.96 1.59
N VAL A 594 13.65 2.47 0.52
CA VAL A 594 13.76 3.92 0.26
C VAL A 594 12.38 4.58 0.08
N VAL A 595 11.38 3.85 -0.43
CA VAL A 595 10.00 4.32 -0.59
C VAL A 595 9.41 4.68 0.77
N THR A 596 9.56 3.81 1.77
CA THR A 596 9.13 4.04 3.16
C THR A 596 9.73 5.34 3.70
N ILE A 597 11.04 5.53 3.52
CA ILE A 597 11.73 6.75 3.99
C ILE A 597 11.18 7.99 3.30
N VAL A 598 11.01 7.96 1.97
CA VAL A 598 10.46 9.09 1.21
C VAL A 598 9.03 9.41 1.66
N LEU A 599 8.18 8.41 1.84
CA LEU A 599 6.79 8.60 2.29
C LEU A 599 6.72 9.18 3.71
N VAL A 600 7.56 8.71 4.64
CA VAL A 600 7.63 9.27 6.00
C VAL A 600 8.11 10.72 5.97
N LEU A 601 9.13 11.04 5.17
CA LEU A 601 9.60 12.41 4.99
C LEU A 601 8.51 13.31 4.39
N LEU A 602 7.76 12.81 3.40
CA LEU A 602 6.61 13.52 2.83
C LEU A 602 5.53 13.75 3.88
N LEU A 603 5.13 12.74 4.66
CA LEU A 603 4.14 12.89 5.74
C LEU A 603 4.58 13.93 6.77
N ILE A 604 5.86 13.93 7.19
CA ILE A 604 6.39 14.94 8.12
C ILE A 604 6.36 16.34 7.48
N ALA A 605 6.75 16.45 6.22
CA ALA A 605 6.81 17.72 5.51
C ALA A 605 5.41 18.30 5.26
N SER A 606 4.46 17.51 4.74
CA SER A 606 3.08 17.94 4.52
C SER A 606 2.37 18.24 5.83
N SER A 607 2.63 17.50 6.92
CA SER A 607 2.13 17.82 8.27
C SER A 607 2.66 19.17 8.78
N LYS A 608 3.97 19.43 8.71
CA LYS A 608 4.55 20.70 9.17
C LYS A 608 4.06 21.91 8.37
N ASN A 609 3.62 21.70 7.12
CA ASN A 609 3.07 22.75 6.26
C ASN A 609 1.58 23.03 6.51
N ILE A 610 0.91 22.28 7.37
CA ILE A 610 -0.50 22.55 7.72
C ILE A 610 -0.58 23.90 8.44
N ARG A 611 -1.29 24.85 7.83
CA ARG A 611 -1.60 26.14 8.45
C ARG A 611 -2.81 26.00 9.35
N LEU A 612 -2.59 25.97 10.66
CA LEU A 612 -3.65 25.81 11.64
C LEU A 612 -4.27 27.18 12.00
N PRO A 613 -5.58 27.36 11.83
CA PRO A 613 -6.30 28.48 12.44
C PRO A 613 -6.11 28.50 13.97
N LYS A 614 -6.19 29.69 14.59
CA LYS A 614 -5.91 29.90 16.02
C LYS A 614 -6.55 28.86 16.94
N ARG A 615 -7.79 28.45 16.66
CA ARG A 615 -8.52 27.46 17.46
C ARG A 615 -7.93 26.04 17.34
N LEU A 616 -7.58 25.61 16.13
CA LEU A 616 -6.98 24.30 15.87
C LEU A 616 -5.51 24.23 16.33
N GLY A 617 -4.84 25.39 16.47
CA GLY A 617 -3.50 25.49 17.07
C GLY A 617 -3.50 25.79 18.57
N SER A 618 -4.64 25.71 19.26
CA SER A 618 -4.72 26.02 20.70
C SER A 618 -4.13 24.91 21.58
N VAL A 619 -3.75 25.25 22.82
CA VAL A 619 -3.26 24.25 23.80
C VAL A 619 -4.28 23.15 24.05
N ASN A 620 -5.57 23.49 24.09
CA ASN A 620 -6.65 22.49 24.23
C ASN A 620 -6.69 21.55 23.02
N ALA A 621 -6.51 22.07 21.81
CA ALA A 621 -6.45 21.25 20.60
C ALA A 621 -5.24 20.31 20.62
N ILE A 622 -4.06 20.78 21.05
CA ILE A 622 -2.86 19.95 21.22
C ILE A 622 -3.13 18.79 22.20
N TRP A 623 -3.75 19.07 23.35
CA TRP A 623 -4.13 18.02 24.30
C TRP A 623 -5.10 17.02 23.69
N ILE A 624 -6.13 17.48 22.98
CA ILE A 624 -7.10 16.60 22.30
C ILE A 624 -6.39 15.70 21.28
N TYR A 625 -5.54 16.26 20.41
CA TYR A 625 -4.79 15.49 19.42
C TYR A 625 -3.84 14.49 20.08
N GLY A 626 -3.12 14.91 21.13
CA GLY A 626 -2.23 14.05 21.90
C GLY A 626 -2.95 12.89 22.58
N LEU A 627 -4.10 13.15 23.21
CA LEU A 627 -4.94 12.12 23.81
C LEU A 627 -5.42 11.12 22.75
N ILE A 628 -5.90 11.60 21.60
CA ILE A 628 -6.35 10.72 20.51
C ILE A 628 -5.20 9.86 19.99
N SER A 629 -4.01 10.43 19.78
CA SER A 629 -2.86 9.67 19.28
C SER A 629 -2.39 8.61 20.28
N VAL A 630 -2.26 8.96 21.57
CA VAL A 630 -1.79 8.01 22.60
C VAL A 630 -2.85 6.95 22.89
N PHE A 631 -4.09 7.34 23.17
CA PHE A 631 -5.14 6.36 23.48
C PHE A 631 -5.55 5.55 22.24
N GLY A 632 -5.52 6.14 21.05
CA GLY A 632 -5.74 5.39 19.80
C GLY A 632 -4.68 4.31 19.61
N PHE A 633 -3.40 4.66 19.78
CA PHE A 633 -2.30 3.70 19.75
C PHE A 633 -2.51 2.57 20.79
N LEU A 634 -2.79 2.92 22.05
CA LEU A 634 -2.99 1.93 23.12
C LEU A 634 -4.23 1.05 22.89
N LEU A 635 -5.32 1.59 22.33
CA LEU A 635 -6.51 0.80 22.02
C LEU A 635 -6.27 -0.17 20.86
N ILE A 636 -5.52 0.22 19.83
CA ILE A 636 -5.12 -0.68 18.73
C ILE A 636 -4.31 -1.84 19.29
N LEU A 637 -3.26 -1.54 20.06
CA LEU A 637 -2.42 -2.55 20.72
C LEU A 637 -3.23 -3.44 21.66
N GLY A 638 -4.06 -2.84 22.50
CA GLY A 638 -4.89 -3.55 23.47
C GLY A 638 -5.92 -4.47 22.80
N SER A 639 -6.55 -4.03 21.71
CA SER A 639 -7.50 -4.85 20.97
C SER A 639 -6.85 -6.11 20.42
N ILE A 640 -5.66 -6.00 19.81
CA ILE A 640 -4.92 -7.16 19.28
C ILE A 640 -4.37 -8.03 20.42
N TYR A 641 -3.89 -7.42 21.51
CA TYR A 641 -3.41 -8.17 22.67
C TYR A 641 -4.51 -9.00 23.33
N VAL A 642 -5.75 -8.50 23.32
CA VAL A 642 -6.93 -9.19 23.87
C VAL A 642 -7.44 -10.31 22.95
N THR A 643 -7.27 -10.18 21.64
CA THR A 643 -7.94 -11.07 20.67
C THR A 643 -7.03 -12.09 20.00
N TRP A 644 -5.73 -11.82 19.90
CA TRP A 644 -4.79 -12.61 19.09
C TRP A 644 -3.58 -13.15 19.85
N ASN A 645 -3.47 -12.86 21.15
CA ASN A 645 -2.30 -13.21 21.95
C ASN A 645 -2.69 -14.10 23.12
N THR A 646 -1.75 -14.95 23.52
CA THR A 646 -1.91 -15.79 24.71
C THR A 646 -1.97 -14.91 25.96
N VAL A 647 -2.72 -15.36 26.97
CA VAL A 647 -2.89 -14.58 28.21
C VAL A 647 -1.54 -14.34 28.87
N GLY A 648 -1.19 -13.07 29.08
CA GLY A 648 0.06 -12.67 29.72
C GLY A 648 1.31 -12.69 28.83
N ASP A 649 1.17 -12.80 27.49
CA ASP A 649 2.32 -12.76 26.57
C ASP A 649 3.13 -11.47 26.73
N PHE A 650 4.45 -11.57 26.59
CA PHE A 650 5.38 -10.46 26.81
C PHE A 650 5.62 -9.60 25.55
N LEU A 651 5.09 -10.06 24.41
CA LEU A 651 5.03 -9.34 23.14
C LEU A 651 3.61 -9.38 22.57
N ILE A 652 3.21 -8.31 21.89
CA ILE A 652 1.92 -8.23 21.17
C ILE A 652 2.19 -8.53 19.70
N ARG A 653 1.84 -9.74 19.25
CA ARG A 653 1.94 -10.18 17.85
C ARG A 653 0.64 -9.92 17.08
N GLY A 654 0.75 -9.80 15.76
CA GLY A 654 -0.40 -9.64 14.85
C GLY A 654 -0.87 -8.19 14.65
N ILE A 655 -0.14 -7.19 15.17
CA ILE A 655 -0.40 -5.78 14.87
C ILE A 655 0.12 -5.48 13.48
N GLN A 656 -0.72 -4.80 12.68
CA GLN A 656 -0.39 -4.42 11.31
C GLN A 656 -0.42 -2.89 11.16
N GLY A 657 0.52 -2.34 10.42
CA GLY A 657 0.70 -0.89 10.22
C GLY A 657 -0.54 -0.16 9.70
N ARG A 658 -1.38 -0.86 8.91
CA ARG A 658 -2.63 -0.29 8.36
C ARG A 658 -3.61 0.22 9.43
N TYR A 659 -3.59 -0.35 10.65
CA TYR A 659 -4.49 0.08 11.74
C TYR A 659 -4.21 1.50 12.21
N PHE A 660 -3.01 2.03 11.98
CA PHE A 660 -2.65 3.40 12.37
C PHE A 660 -3.11 4.46 11.36
N LEU A 661 -3.46 4.06 10.12
CA LEU A 661 -3.89 4.98 9.06
C LEU A 661 -5.11 5.83 9.46
N THR A 662 -6.04 5.26 10.23
CA THR A 662 -7.27 5.95 10.65
C THR A 662 -6.99 7.10 11.62
N ILE A 663 -5.95 6.98 12.48
CA ILE A 663 -5.59 8.01 13.47
C ILE A 663 -4.47 8.94 12.97
N LEU A 664 -3.79 8.57 11.88
CA LEU A 664 -2.69 9.34 11.29
C LEU A 664 -3.05 10.80 10.94
N PRO A 665 -4.25 11.14 10.43
CA PRO A 665 -4.62 12.54 10.20
C PRO A 665 -4.54 13.38 11.48
N VAL A 666 -4.99 12.84 12.62
CA VAL A 666 -4.98 13.55 13.91
C VAL A 666 -3.55 13.65 14.46
N PHE A 667 -2.74 12.61 14.29
CA PHE A 667 -1.32 12.67 14.65
C PHE A 667 -0.56 13.74 13.85
N GLY A 668 -0.85 13.89 12.55
CA GLY A 668 -0.27 14.98 11.75
C GLY A 668 -0.73 16.37 12.18
N LEU A 669 -1.97 16.52 12.69
CA LEU A 669 -2.42 17.78 13.31
C LEU A 669 -1.68 18.07 14.62
N LEU A 670 -1.37 17.05 15.42
CA LEU A 670 -0.54 17.19 16.62
C LEU A 670 0.86 17.72 16.25
N VAL A 671 1.51 17.10 15.26
CA VAL A 671 2.84 17.52 14.77
C VAL A 671 2.79 18.96 14.22
N ALA A 672 1.76 19.30 13.46
CA ALA A 672 1.55 20.66 12.97
C ALA A 672 1.37 21.67 14.11
N ALA A 673 0.57 21.34 15.12
CA ALA A 673 0.28 22.22 16.24
C ALA A 673 1.50 22.44 17.16
N LEU A 674 2.34 21.42 17.34
CA LEU A 674 3.60 21.53 18.07
C LEU A 674 4.67 22.30 17.27
N GLY A 675 4.66 22.18 15.94
CA GLY A 675 5.61 22.85 15.05
C GLY A 675 5.25 24.28 14.66
N SER A 676 3.99 24.69 14.86
CA SER A 676 3.50 26.02 14.51
C SER A 676 4.20 27.09 15.37
N LYS A 677 5.08 27.88 14.75
CA LYS A 677 5.47 29.17 15.32
C LYS A 677 4.20 30.03 15.33
N LYS A 678 3.86 30.65 16.47
CA LYS A 678 2.75 31.62 16.59
C LYS A 678 3.00 32.81 15.66
N ASP A 679 2.75 32.65 14.38
CA ASP A 679 2.85 33.74 13.42
C ASP A 679 1.54 34.51 13.47
N ASN A 680 1.61 35.74 13.98
CA ASN A 680 0.47 36.62 14.23
C ASN A 680 0.05 37.40 12.96
N SER A 681 0.56 37.05 11.79
CA SER A 681 0.25 37.76 10.54
C SER A 681 -0.81 37.02 9.72
N ASP A 682 -2.02 37.58 9.69
CA ASP A 682 -3.06 37.35 8.66
C ASP A 682 -2.63 37.92 7.28
N VAL A 683 -1.36 37.81 6.90
CA VAL A 683 -0.87 38.36 5.63
C VAL A 683 -0.70 37.23 4.62
N ASP A 684 -1.59 37.26 3.63
CA ASP A 684 -1.52 36.49 2.40
C ASP A 684 -0.14 36.54 1.75
N GLY A 685 0.29 35.37 1.27
CA GLY A 685 1.32 35.25 0.25
C GLY A 685 2.75 35.53 0.71
N HIS A 686 3.50 34.48 1.02
CA HIS A 686 4.64 34.08 0.20
C HIS A 686 5.12 32.69 0.64
N LEU A 687 5.19 31.79 -0.34
CA LEU A 687 5.67 30.41 -0.25
C LEU A 687 7.04 30.35 0.43
N SER A 688 7.27 29.35 1.31
CA SER A 688 8.62 28.82 1.45
C SER A 688 8.98 28.20 0.10
N ALA A 689 10.10 28.62 -0.50
CA ALA A 689 10.47 28.34 -1.89
C ALA A 689 10.75 26.85 -2.21
N PHE A 690 10.42 25.92 -1.30
CA PHE A 690 10.82 24.52 -1.35
C PHE A 690 9.66 23.51 -1.34
N TYR A 691 8.42 23.91 -1.03
CA TYR A 691 7.29 22.98 -0.99
C TYR A 691 6.22 23.38 -2.01
N ASP A 692 6.37 22.83 -3.23
CA ASP A 692 5.38 22.99 -4.28
C ASP A 692 4.52 21.72 -4.32
N TYR A 693 3.21 21.86 -4.08
CA TYR A 693 2.29 20.72 -3.90
C TYR A 693 2.20 19.80 -5.13
N HIS A 694 2.55 20.35 -6.30
CA HIS A 694 2.71 19.59 -7.53
C HIS A 694 3.76 18.50 -7.34
N VAL A 695 4.91 18.83 -6.76
CA VAL A 695 6.04 17.92 -6.55
C VAL A 695 5.65 16.74 -5.67
N GLU A 696 4.98 16.99 -4.55
CA GLU A 696 4.48 15.94 -3.67
C GLU A 696 3.54 14.98 -4.42
N THR A 697 2.63 15.52 -5.22
CA THR A 697 1.68 14.72 -6.00
C THR A 697 2.40 13.81 -7.01
N TYR A 698 3.45 14.30 -7.69
CA TYR A 698 4.26 13.47 -8.60
C TYR A 698 5.05 12.39 -7.88
N ILE A 699 5.60 12.68 -6.69
CA ILE A 699 6.36 11.69 -5.92
C ILE A 699 5.42 10.58 -5.46
N LEU A 700 4.25 10.91 -4.94
CA LEU A 700 3.23 9.93 -4.54
C LEU A 700 2.80 9.06 -5.71
N LEU A 701 2.62 9.65 -6.89
CA LEU A 701 2.29 8.92 -8.10
C LEU A 701 3.44 7.98 -8.51
N LEU A 702 4.69 8.47 -8.61
CA LEU A 702 5.86 7.64 -8.91
C LEU A 702 5.96 6.43 -7.97
N ILE A 703 5.77 6.67 -6.67
CA ILE A 703 5.83 5.62 -5.65
C ILE A 703 4.77 4.56 -5.91
N ASN A 704 3.51 4.94 -6.12
CA ASN A 704 2.46 3.97 -6.40
C ASN A 704 2.75 3.16 -7.68
N MET A 705 3.44 3.77 -8.65
CA MET A 705 3.83 3.10 -9.89
C MET A 705 4.94 2.07 -9.68
N ILE A 706 5.95 2.40 -8.88
CA ILE A 706 6.99 1.45 -8.43
C ILE A 706 6.30 0.26 -7.74
N VAL A 707 5.39 0.54 -6.81
CA VAL A 707 4.62 -0.49 -6.11
C VAL A 707 3.86 -1.41 -7.07
N ILE A 708 3.21 -0.85 -8.09
CA ILE A 708 2.48 -1.67 -9.06
C ILE A 708 3.42 -2.62 -9.82
N VAL A 709 4.64 -2.18 -10.14
CA VAL A 709 5.66 -3.03 -10.74
C VAL A 709 6.09 -4.14 -9.78
N ASP A 710 6.24 -3.84 -8.50
CA ASP A 710 6.59 -4.83 -7.47
C ASP A 710 5.50 -5.90 -7.33
N VAL A 711 4.23 -5.49 -7.29
CA VAL A 711 3.07 -6.40 -7.27
C VAL A 711 3.05 -7.28 -8.51
N TYR A 712 3.30 -6.71 -9.69
CA TYR A 712 3.29 -7.46 -10.94
C TYR A 712 4.45 -8.46 -11.02
N THR A 713 5.64 -8.05 -10.60
CA THR A 713 6.82 -8.92 -10.49
C THR A 713 6.53 -10.08 -9.55
N TYR A 714 5.94 -9.80 -8.38
CA TYR A 714 5.54 -10.83 -7.42
C TYR A 714 4.56 -11.83 -8.03
N MET A 715 3.58 -11.37 -8.83
CA MET A 715 2.66 -12.28 -9.53
C MET A 715 3.40 -13.18 -10.51
N ILE A 716 4.23 -12.62 -11.41
CA ILE A 716 4.97 -13.43 -12.38
C ILE A 716 5.83 -14.49 -11.70
N MET A 717 6.47 -14.13 -10.59
CA MET A 717 7.34 -15.05 -9.84
C MET A 717 6.60 -16.19 -9.15
N ASN A 718 5.31 -16.02 -8.85
CA ASN A 718 4.53 -16.97 -8.05
C ASN A 718 3.38 -17.67 -8.80
N GLY A 719 3.26 -17.44 -10.12
CA GLY A 719 2.23 -18.05 -10.98
C GLY A 719 0.87 -17.37 -10.89
#